data_AF-A0A955AD60-F1
#
_entry.id   AF-A0A955AD60-F1
#
_cell.length_a   1.000
_cell.length_b   1.000
_cell.length_c   1.000
_cell.angle_alpha   90.00
_cell.angle_beta   90.00
_cell.angle_gamma   90.00
#
_symmetry.space_group_name_H-M   'P 1'
#
loop_
_entity.id
_entity.type
_entity.pdbx_description
1 polymer ?
#
loop_
_entity_poly.entity_id
_entity_poly.type
_entity_poly.pdbx_seq_one_letter_code
_entity_poly.pdbx_strand_id
1 'polypeptide(L)'
;MRKSARKVNRLRCALEQLECRTVFSAIPIANPDTILMGSNAAATIDSILVNDRDEDGDTLTIISTTAPSHGSLTQQPDGSYQYLPEIDFVGLDSFSYTITDDRDGTATASVSIFVNAAIDAPQARAQIMSGVTSIHSGVQPGRMVAYGPTTYVAANYPGDASAGPVIAFSSLGAGRVVAVPDHQMLQMGTYGNEGTTGQFYRNSIAWLTGSPSKSERIVTMDSGTRTWLLSQGYTNVVVASTGNLAANLPSAAIYVGWLGSSLSTSNLDALQTFALNGGGLFLAEYGVGYDWWWNKPQSEAPGNQLLRGAGIGFPTGNRWETGLISVTPFASDQIYSDDVLAMLDATPGYSPTQLTTGATTLDGLFNVLPNNDTLMSLLDRSYELRIAKINPTPASPVTDSFSKALLMREADLRSAAPLSELTAHRTAQAVYGVIPAGAERVTRTISIDTSVTRWHSTGLYAAPGEIVAVTVPTAFAGSGYRVRISGHVDDIRSRSSWSRVPYGVARQFDITTTTMQVGSEFGGAIYIDLGDEPVFQGTQDVTISNAILAPTFVLGETTDQQWIEQQRGMPAPYAELVSDGVAMSVPSSWIRNLDSPTALMNYWQQVLEFQDYVAGHEGHRRGPERINVDVQISVGLLHAGYPIQGPTSASTGLVNLPQLLREGDWGYFHELGHEMQRRPDKSWGWDNYYTFPGDVEVTVNIFANAALEAVVATPGTSGWQWSAHPDEVMTRAIATINDAGASTFDDKNAYPFYFQLADGFGWEMYRKVLGSYNEDYDTGNTASLPSPGQQEKDQWLIRWSRESGQNMIPYMVDYWKLDVSPSARNAVDAMNLPPWLPLIAAEDTAYYRSGDPVTVNVLANDLTLDGSAQLLSFTQPTSGTLTHHGNGSFTYTRTSLDSTADSFTYIVRNATGQTQEATVLLQPLSPIAHWKFDEATGDTANDATGNGHTGVLSGGVQRVAGVTGSGLSLDGLNDKVTFGTGPALAGNTDFTVSAWIRTTTTKNGVIIQQRNGGFNGEYQFKIAGNGRLQFFIYGNDAYQFDFSSNRTVNDGQWHHVAAMRQGAAGRIYVDGVLSGSASGTARDLDASIGVGVGADIRDNNQYFAGNIDDVRVYDVALSASELAIVARLPGDFNGDGTLTNSDIDALTASTASNAQDVVFDVNGDGLVDANDVLFWIVDLKGTRLGDANLDYSVDELDFQIWNAHKFTVSSKWSEGNFLATDGLVDSRDYNVWNRHRVARMPRVEQASDVRRAAAVDRIFSSGAIA
;
A
#
# COMPACT_ATOMS: atom_id res chain seq x y z
N MET A 1 -27.93 -22.16 -14.14
CA MET A 1 -28.00 -23.49 -13.47
C MET A 1 -29.16 -23.58 -12.45
N ARG A 2 -30.40 -23.70 -12.95
CA ARG A 2 -31.64 -23.86 -12.16
C ARG A 2 -31.89 -25.32 -11.73
N LYS A 3 -30.99 -25.92 -10.95
CA LYS A 3 -31.19 -27.30 -10.41
C LYS A 3 -31.29 -27.41 -8.88
N SER A 4 -31.15 -26.32 -8.13
CA SER A 4 -31.09 -26.39 -6.67
C SER A 4 -32.42 -26.13 -5.92
N ALA A 5 -33.48 -25.66 -6.59
CA ALA A 5 -34.77 -25.40 -5.95
C ALA A 5 -35.67 -26.66 -5.80
N ARG A 6 -35.26 -27.83 -6.33
CA ARG A 6 -36.11 -29.04 -6.40
C ARG A 6 -36.15 -29.92 -5.14
N LYS A 7 -35.66 -29.47 -3.98
CA LYS A 7 -35.69 -30.28 -2.74
C LYS A 7 -36.52 -29.76 -1.57
N VAL A 8 -37.13 -28.56 -1.64
CA VAL A 8 -37.87 -27.99 -0.49
C VAL A 8 -39.40 -28.18 -0.58
N ASN A 9 -39.97 -28.54 -1.74
CA ASN A 9 -41.42 -28.77 -1.87
C ASN A 9 -41.87 -30.25 -1.71
N ARG A 10 -41.02 -31.16 -1.23
CA ARG A 10 -41.39 -32.57 -0.98
C ARG A 10 -41.55 -32.96 0.49
N LEU A 11 -41.59 -32.01 1.43
CA LEU A 11 -41.68 -32.30 2.87
C LEU A 11 -42.78 -31.53 3.62
N ARG A 12 -43.85 -31.11 2.93
CA ARG A 12 -45.03 -30.48 3.56
C ARG A 12 -46.39 -30.96 3.05
N CYS A 13 -46.50 -32.21 2.59
CA CYS A 13 -47.79 -32.87 2.37
C CYS A 13 -47.76 -34.30 2.92
N ALA A 14 -47.72 -34.40 4.25
CA ALA A 14 -48.04 -35.64 4.96
C ALA A 14 -48.62 -35.26 6.33
N LEU A 15 -49.88 -34.82 6.36
CA LEU A 15 -50.91 -35.21 7.32
C LEU A 15 -52.20 -34.42 7.03
N GLU A 16 -53.31 -35.15 6.95
CA GLU A 16 -54.71 -34.71 7.08
C GLU A 16 -55.48 -34.16 5.85
N GLN A 17 -56.04 -35.12 5.11
CA GLN A 17 -57.41 -35.22 4.56
C GLN A 17 -57.97 -34.17 3.57
N LEU A 18 -58.16 -34.68 2.34
CA LEU A 18 -59.27 -34.46 1.39
C LEU A 18 -60.00 -33.10 1.41
N GLU A 19 -59.65 -32.22 0.46
CA GLU A 19 -60.59 -31.69 -0.55
C GLU A 19 -59.84 -30.89 -1.63
N CYS A 20 -60.02 -31.31 -2.88
CA CYS A 20 -59.81 -30.62 -4.16
C CYS A 20 -58.90 -29.37 -4.23
N ARG A 21 -57.67 -29.55 -4.74
CA ARG A 21 -57.12 -28.67 -5.78
C ARG A 21 -56.41 -29.55 -6.80
N THR A 22 -57.01 -29.66 -7.98
CA THR A 22 -56.24 -29.82 -9.22
C THR A 22 -55.08 -28.84 -9.16
N VAL A 23 -53.85 -29.34 -9.12
CA VAL A 23 -52.68 -28.52 -9.44
C VAL A 23 -52.89 -28.16 -10.91
N PHE A 24 -53.34 -26.94 -11.18
CA PHE A 24 -53.33 -26.42 -12.54
C PHE A 24 -51.86 -26.41 -12.95
N SER A 25 -51.49 -27.27 -13.92
CA SER A 25 -50.22 -27.12 -14.64
C SER A 25 -50.20 -25.73 -15.22
N ALA A 26 -49.08 -25.02 -15.09
CA ALA A 26 -48.92 -23.80 -15.86
C ALA A 26 -49.04 -24.15 -17.36
N ILE A 27 -49.74 -23.33 -18.13
CA ILE A 27 -49.70 -23.49 -19.58
C ILE A 27 -48.31 -23.07 -20.07
N PRO A 28 -47.78 -23.74 -21.11
CA PRO A 28 -46.49 -23.34 -21.65
C PRO A 28 -46.58 -21.93 -22.25
N ILE A 29 -45.44 -21.24 -22.31
CA ILE A 29 -45.30 -19.91 -22.89
C ILE A 29 -44.43 -20.05 -24.15
N ALA A 30 -45.07 -19.91 -25.31
CA ALA A 30 -44.41 -19.85 -26.61
C ALA A 30 -44.07 -18.39 -26.96
N ASN A 31 -42.81 -18.09 -27.27
CA ASN A 31 -42.32 -16.76 -27.61
C ASN A 31 -41.98 -16.68 -29.10
N PRO A 32 -42.23 -15.54 -29.78
CA PRO A 32 -41.90 -15.42 -31.20
C PRO A 32 -40.40 -15.54 -31.48
N ASP A 33 -40.05 -16.26 -32.54
CA ASP A 33 -38.67 -16.44 -32.99
C ASP A 33 -38.30 -15.52 -34.14
N THR A 34 -37.00 -15.27 -34.29
CA THR A 34 -36.44 -14.53 -35.41
C THR A 34 -35.21 -15.22 -35.96
N ILE A 35 -35.24 -15.49 -37.27
CA ILE A 35 -34.14 -16.11 -38.02
C ILE A 35 -33.67 -15.15 -39.10
N LEU A 36 -32.36 -14.95 -39.19
CA LEU A 36 -31.71 -14.14 -40.22
C LEU A 36 -30.95 -15.08 -41.16
N MET A 37 -31.13 -14.93 -42.46
CA MET A 37 -30.42 -15.76 -43.44
C MET A 37 -30.22 -15.05 -44.77
N GLY A 38 -29.26 -15.53 -45.55
CA GLY A 38 -29.08 -15.11 -46.94
C GLY A 38 -30.04 -15.83 -47.89
N SER A 39 -30.38 -15.17 -49.01
CA SER A 39 -31.11 -15.77 -50.12
C SER A 39 -30.45 -17.05 -50.63
N ASN A 40 -31.24 -18.04 -51.06
CA ASN A 40 -30.78 -19.31 -51.63
C ASN A 40 -29.95 -20.22 -50.69
N ALA A 41 -29.83 -19.88 -49.40
CA ALA A 41 -29.23 -20.73 -48.38
C ALA A 41 -30.30 -21.54 -47.67
N ALA A 42 -30.03 -22.81 -47.34
CA ALA A 42 -30.86 -23.56 -46.39
C ALA A 42 -30.44 -23.19 -44.96
N ALA A 43 -31.41 -23.03 -44.05
CA ALA A 43 -31.16 -22.82 -42.63
C ALA A 43 -31.62 -24.04 -41.82
N THR A 44 -30.75 -24.53 -40.95
CA THR A 44 -31.14 -25.48 -39.90
C THR A 44 -31.57 -24.69 -38.67
N ILE A 45 -32.76 -24.97 -38.16
CA ILE A 45 -33.41 -24.29 -37.05
C ILE A 45 -33.63 -25.34 -35.95
N ASP A 46 -32.70 -25.42 -35.02
CA ASP A 46 -32.76 -26.28 -33.82
C ASP A 46 -33.12 -25.48 -32.55
N SER A 47 -33.38 -24.18 -32.70
CA SER A 47 -33.48 -23.21 -31.61
C SER A 47 -34.90 -22.72 -31.30
N ILE A 48 -35.93 -23.20 -31.99
CA ILE A 48 -37.35 -22.75 -31.83
C ILE A 48 -37.80 -22.79 -30.36
N LEU A 49 -37.41 -23.83 -29.62
CA LEU A 49 -37.83 -24.00 -28.22
C LEU A 49 -36.93 -23.27 -27.20
N VAL A 50 -35.87 -22.57 -27.64
CA VAL A 50 -34.83 -22.06 -26.72
C VAL A 50 -35.30 -20.85 -25.92
N ASN A 51 -36.14 -20.00 -26.49
CA ASN A 51 -36.78 -18.87 -25.82
C ASN A 51 -38.16 -19.24 -25.20
N ASP A 52 -38.66 -20.45 -25.45
CA ASP A 52 -39.90 -20.97 -24.88
C ASP A 52 -39.70 -21.50 -23.47
N ARG A 53 -40.74 -21.42 -22.64
CA ARG A 53 -40.67 -21.92 -21.26
C ARG A 53 -41.98 -22.48 -20.76
N ASP A 54 -41.85 -23.40 -19.83
CA ASP A 54 -42.91 -23.83 -18.93
C ASP A 54 -42.55 -23.43 -17.49
N GLU A 55 -43.50 -22.91 -16.73
CA GLU A 55 -43.24 -22.41 -15.37
C GLU A 55 -43.03 -23.55 -14.35
N ASP A 56 -43.58 -24.74 -14.61
CA ASP A 56 -43.37 -25.95 -13.81
C ASP A 56 -42.05 -26.66 -14.17
N GLY A 57 -41.46 -26.29 -15.32
CA GLY A 57 -40.26 -26.87 -15.89
C GLY A 57 -40.50 -28.23 -16.52
N ASP A 58 -41.70 -28.43 -17.05
CA ASP A 58 -42.10 -29.57 -17.86
C ASP A 58 -41.40 -29.51 -19.25
N THR A 59 -41.28 -30.67 -19.92
CA THR A 59 -40.59 -30.73 -21.21
C THR A 59 -41.50 -30.25 -22.32
N LEU A 60 -41.06 -29.26 -23.09
CA LEU A 60 -41.80 -28.73 -24.23
C LEU A 60 -41.53 -29.55 -25.49
N THR A 61 -42.58 -29.83 -26.25
CA THR A 61 -42.48 -30.49 -27.56
C THR A 61 -43.33 -29.77 -28.60
N ILE A 62 -42.83 -29.63 -29.82
CA ILE A 62 -43.60 -29.06 -30.94
C ILE A 62 -44.52 -30.16 -31.49
N ILE A 63 -45.83 -29.90 -31.48
CA ILE A 63 -46.86 -30.84 -31.94
C ILE A 63 -47.42 -30.51 -33.31
N SER A 64 -47.30 -29.26 -33.76
CA SER A 64 -47.71 -28.86 -35.10
C SER A 64 -46.98 -27.61 -35.59
N THR A 65 -46.85 -27.49 -36.92
CA THR A 65 -46.36 -26.28 -37.60
C THR A 65 -47.24 -25.96 -38.81
N THR A 66 -47.27 -24.70 -39.23
CA THR A 66 -47.85 -24.31 -40.53
C THR A 66 -46.78 -24.28 -41.61
N ALA A 67 -47.20 -24.34 -42.89
CA ALA A 67 -46.28 -24.12 -44.00
C ALA A 67 -45.96 -22.61 -44.11
N PRO A 68 -44.70 -22.25 -44.38
CA PRO A 68 -44.34 -20.89 -44.78
C PRO A 68 -44.87 -20.56 -46.18
N SER A 69 -44.92 -19.26 -46.52
CA SER A 69 -45.54 -18.79 -47.77
C SER A 69 -44.58 -18.77 -48.96
N HIS A 70 -43.27 -18.68 -48.70
CA HIS A 70 -42.22 -18.50 -49.72
C HIS A 70 -41.03 -19.45 -49.52
N GLY A 71 -41.30 -20.64 -48.98
CA GLY A 71 -40.29 -21.66 -48.76
C GLY A 71 -40.88 -23.01 -48.38
N SER A 72 -40.01 -23.96 -48.06
CA SER A 72 -40.37 -25.27 -47.53
C SER A 72 -39.74 -25.50 -46.17
N LEU A 73 -40.52 -26.03 -45.22
CA LEU A 73 -40.09 -26.37 -43.87
C LEU A 73 -40.15 -27.90 -43.70
N THR A 74 -39.02 -28.53 -43.37
CA THR A 74 -38.92 -29.99 -43.20
C THR A 74 -38.31 -30.33 -41.84
N GLN A 75 -39.04 -31.08 -41.00
CA GLN A 75 -38.49 -31.60 -39.74
C GLN A 75 -37.44 -32.68 -40.01
N GLN A 76 -36.31 -32.59 -39.33
CA GLN A 76 -35.19 -33.53 -39.42
C GLN A 76 -35.33 -34.64 -38.36
N PRO A 77 -34.64 -35.79 -38.53
CA PRO A 77 -34.70 -36.91 -37.59
C PRO A 77 -34.24 -36.58 -36.16
N ASP A 78 -33.42 -35.54 -35.99
CA ASP A 78 -32.93 -35.06 -34.70
C ASP A 78 -33.90 -34.07 -34.01
N GLY A 79 -35.03 -33.76 -34.64
CA GLY A 79 -36.05 -32.84 -34.15
C GLY A 79 -35.86 -31.38 -34.56
N SER A 80 -34.73 -31.03 -35.21
CA SER A 80 -34.54 -29.71 -35.81
C SER A 80 -35.42 -29.52 -37.06
N TYR A 81 -35.58 -28.27 -37.52
CA TYR A 81 -36.30 -27.95 -38.75
C TYR A 81 -35.34 -27.40 -39.79
N GLN A 82 -35.45 -27.85 -41.03
CA GLN A 82 -34.76 -27.26 -42.17
C GLN A 82 -35.73 -26.37 -42.93
N TYR A 83 -35.41 -25.08 -43.02
CA TYR A 83 -36.08 -24.13 -43.89
C TYR A 83 -35.25 -23.91 -45.15
N LEU A 84 -35.91 -24.02 -46.31
CA LEU A 84 -35.33 -23.70 -47.62
C LEU A 84 -36.24 -22.66 -48.29
N PRO A 85 -35.77 -21.42 -48.51
CA PRO A 85 -36.56 -20.42 -49.23
C PRO A 85 -36.75 -20.85 -50.69
N GLU A 86 -37.81 -20.34 -51.32
CA GLU A 86 -37.95 -20.40 -52.77
C GLU A 86 -36.74 -19.76 -53.45
N ILE A 87 -36.34 -20.32 -54.60
CA ILE A 87 -35.21 -19.79 -55.36
C ILE A 87 -35.45 -18.31 -55.68
N ASP A 88 -34.45 -17.49 -55.39
CA ASP A 88 -34.42 -16.03 -55.56
C ASP A 88 -35.42 -15.23 -54.70
N PHE A 89 -36.10 -15.89 -53.74
CA PHE A 89 -36.91 -15.17 -52.77
C PHE A 89 -36.03 -14.34 -51.82
N VAL A 90 -36.43 -13.08 -51.62
CA VAL A 90 -35.89 -12.14 -50.65
C VAL A 90 -37.06 -11.38 -50.02
N GLY A 91 -37.06 -11.24 -48.71
CA GLY A 91 -38.17 -10.66 -47.97
C GLY A 91 -38.38 -11.32 -46.61
N LEU A 92 -39.58 -11.13 -46.06
CA LEU A 92 -40.01 -11.73 -44.81
C LEU A 92 -40.91 -12.93 -45.11
N ASP A 93 -40.55 -14.09 -44.59
CA ASP A 93 -41.41 -15.29 -44.55
C ASP A 93 -41.71 -15.65 -43.10
N SER A 94 -42.74 -16.47 -42.85
CA SER A 94 -43.08 -16.88 -41.50
C SER A 94 -43.85 -18.19 -41.45
N PHE A 95 -43.74 -18.90 -40.33
CA PHE A 95 -44.62 -20.00 -39.98
C PHE A 95 -44.98 -19.96 -38.51
N SER A 96 -46.09 -20.59 -38.13
CA SER A 96 -46.49 -20.77 -36.73
C SER A 96 -46.19 -22.18 -36.26
N TYR A 97 -45.93 -22.33 -34.97
CA TYR A 97 -45.73 -23.62 -34.31
C TYR A 97 -46.55 -23.67 -33.02
N THR A 98 -47.01 -24.87 -32.65
CA THR A 98 -47.71 -25.14 -31.39
C THR A 98 -46.88 -26.08 -30.55
N ILE A 99 -46.63 -25.69 -29.30
CA ILE A 99 -45.97 -26.50 -28.29
C ILE A 99 -46.99 -27.12 -27.34
N THR A 100 -46.65 -28.28 -26.79
CA THR A 100 -47.35 -28.89 -25.66
C THR A 100 -46.38 -29.16 -24.51
N ASP A 101 -46.88 -29.09 -23.28
CA ASP A 101 -46.26 -29.68 -22.10
C ASP A 101 -46.62 -31.18 -21.97
N ASP A 102 -46.11 -31.85 -20.92
CA ASP A 102 -46.38 -33.27 -20.65
C ASP A 102 -47.73 -33.52 -19.94
N ARG A 103 -48.59 -32.49 -19.81
CA ARG A 103 -49.91 -32.50 -19.17
C ARG A 103 -51.00 -31.80 -19.99
N ASP A 104 -50.85 -31.82 -21.32
CA ASP A 104 -51.79 -31.34 -22.35
C ASP A 104 -52.04 -29.81 -22.40
N GLY A 105 -51.22 -28.98 -21.74
CA GLY A 105 -51.21 -27.53 -21.93
C GLY A 105 -50.55 -27.15 -23.26
N THR A 106 -51.15 -26.24 -24.03
CA THR A 106 -50.63 -25.84 -25.36
C THR A 106 -50.48 -24.33 -25.51
N ALA A 107 -49.50 -23.91 -26.31
CA ALA A 107 -49.29 -22.53 -26.71
C ALA A 107 -48.79 -22.43 -28.15
N THR A 108 -49.07 -21.31 -28.81
CA THR A 108 -48.72 -21.08 -30.22
C THR A 108 -47.91 -19.78 -30.35
N ALA A 109 -46.85 -19.83 -31.14
CA ALA A 109 -46.06 -18.65 -31.51
C ALA A 109 -45.67 -18.70 -33.00
N SER A 110 -44.99 -17.66 -33.47
CA SER A 110 -44.57 -17.48 -34.85
C SER A 110 -43.06 -17.37 -34.98
N VAL A 111 -42.49 -18.02 -35.99
CA VAL A 111 -41.11 -17.83 -36.44
C VAL A 111 -41.11 -16.85 -37.61
N SER A 112 -40.41 -15.72 -37.45
CA SER A 112 -40.18 -14.73 -38.50
C SER A 112 -38.82 -14.98 -39.16
N ILE A 113 -38.79 -15.12 -40.49
CA ILE A 113 -37.59 -15.45 -41.26
C ILE A 113 -37.26 -14.29 -42.20
N PHE A 114 -36.19 -13.56 -41.90
CA PHE A 114 -35.65 -12.52 -42.77
C PHE A 114 -34.70 -13.15 -43.79
N VAL A 115 -35.17 -13.29 -45.02
CA VAL A 115 -34.38 -13.76 -46.16
C VAL A 115 -33.79 -12.55 -46.86
N ASN A 116 -32.54 -12.24 -46.57
CA ASN A 116 -31.85 -11.05 -47.04
C ASN A 116 -31.09 -11.31 -48.34
N ALA A 117 -31.11 -10.34 -49.27
CA ALA A 117 -30.38 -10.44 -50.53
C ALA A 117 -28.86 -10.59 -50.30
N ALA A 118 -28.21 -11.45 -51.06
CA ALA A 118 -26.75 -11.58 -51.04
C ALA A 118 -26.06 -10.28 -51.49
N ILE A 119 -24.95 -9.93 -50.84
CA ILE A 119 -24.13 -8.75 -51.16
C ILE A 119 -22.72 -9.20 -51.54
N ASP A 120 -22.19 -8.69 -52.67
CA ASP A 120 -20.75 -8.73 -52.96
C ASP A 120 -20.04 -7.73 -52.02
N ALA A 121 -19.65 -8.20 -50.84
CA ALA A 121 -19.09 -7.38 -49.79
C ALA A 121 -17.79 -6.65 -50.20
N PRO A 122 -16.81 -7.29 -50.89
CA PRO A 122 -15.65 -6.59 -51.42
C PRO A 122 -16.02 -5.44 -52.37
N GLN A 123 -16.95 -5.66 -53.30
CA GLN A 123 -17.38 -4.63 -54.25
C GLN A 123 -18.12 -3.49 -53.54
N ALA A 124 -19.09 -3.82 -52.67
CA ALA A 124 -19.88 -2.84 -51.92
C ALA A 124 -18.97 -1.93 -51.07
N ARG A 125 -18.01 -2.52 -50.37
CA ARG A 125 -17.03 -1.78 -49.56
C ARG A 125 -16.16 -0.87 -50.41
N ALA A 126 -15.65 -1.37 -51.54
CA ALA A 126 -14.86 -0.55 -52.46
C ALA A 126 -15.65 0.65 -53.00
N GLN A 127 -16.96 0.49 -53.22
CA GLN A 127 -17.85 1.57 -53.64
C GLN A 127 -18.11 2.58 -52.51
N ILE A 128 -18.52 2.11 -51.33
CA ILE A 128 -18.85 2.96 -50.17
C ILE A 128 -17.61 3.75 -49.71
N MET A 129 -16.44 3.10 -49.63
CA MET A 129 -15.20 3.68 -49.10
C MET A 129 -14.33 4.37 -50.16
N SER A 130 -14.77 4.47 -51.42
CA SER A 130 -13.99 5.08 -52.49
C SER A 130 -13.65 6.55 -52.18
N GLY A 131 -12.36 6.83 -51.95
CA GLY A 131 -11.87 8.17 -51.60
C GLY A 131 -12.22 8.63 -50.18
N VAL A 132 -12.68 7.73 -49.30
CA VAL A 132 -13.03 8.03 -47.90
C VAL A 132 -11.87 7.63 -47.00
N THR A 133 -11.25 8.62 -46.35
CA THR A 133 -10.15 8.42 -45.39
C THR A 133 -10.52 8.86 -43.97
N SER A 134 -11.53 9.71 -43.84
CA SER A 134 -12.06 10.23 -42.59
C SER A 134 -13.54 10.60 -42.71
N ILE A 135 -14.24 10.58 -41.58
CA ILE A 135 -15.63 11.03 -41.46
C ILE A 135 -15.75 11.91 -40.21
N HIS A 136 -16.68 12.86 -40.20
CA HIS A 136 -16.90 13.70 -39.03
C HIS A 136 -17.78 12.99 -37.99
N SER A 137 -17.32 12.88 -36.75
CA SER A 137 -18.05 12.23 -35.64
C SER A 137 -19.04 13.14 -34.93
N GLY A 138 -18.86 14.46 -35.01
CA GLY A 138 -19.55 15.40 -34.13
C GLY A 138 -18.85 15.45 -32.77
N VAL A 139 -19.60 15.18 -31.71
CA VAL A 139 -19.15 15.14 -30.33
C VAL A 139 -19.51 13.78 -29.73
N GLN A 140 -18.48 13.00 -29.38
CA GLN A 140 -18.57 11.70 -28.70
C GLN A 140 -19.45 10.65 -29.41
N PRO A 141 -18.98 10.06 -30.53
CA PRO A 141 -19.78 9.13 -31.30
C PRO A 141 -20.08 7.84 -30.49
N GLY A 142 -21.18 7.17 -30.84
CA GLY A 142 -21.59 5.93 -30.18
C GLY A 142 -20.85 4.68 -30.69
N ARG A 143 -21.36 3.53 -30.26
CA ARG A 143 -20.94 2.20 -30.72
C ARG A 143 -21.97 1.57 -31.66
N MET A 144 -21.53 0.61 -32.46
CA MET A 144 -22.38 -0.22 -33.33
C MET A 144 -21.86 -1.65 -33.32
N VAL A 145 -22.76 -2.62 -33.50
CA VAL A 145 -22.45 -4.05 -33.63
C VAL A 145 -23.04 -4.57 -34.94
N ALA A 146 -22.25 -5.36 -35.67
CA ALA A 146 -22.64 -6.00 -36.92
C ALA A 146 -22.54 -7.52 -36.74
N TYR A 147 -23.68 -8.22 -36.77
CA TYR A 147 -23.76 -9.62 -36.35
C TYR A 147 -24.54 -10.54 -37.29
N GLY A 148 -25.29 -10.01 -38.25
CA GLY A 148 -26.08 -10.82 -39.18
C GLY A 148 -25.26 -11.43 -40.31
N PRO A 149 -25.77 -12.50 -40.95
CA PRO A 149 -25.04 -13.25 -41.98
C PRO A 149 -24.83 -12.49 -43.30
N THR A 150 -25.59 -11.41 -43.53
CA THR A 150 -25.45 -10.51 -44.70
C THR A 150 -24.91 -9.12 -44.33
N THR A 151 -24.49 -8.94 -43.06
CA THR A 151 -23.99 -7.67 -42.53
C THR A 151 -22.48 -7.60 -42.68
N TYR A 152 -21.96 -6.47 -43.16
CA TYR A 152 -20.52 -6.30 -43.35
C TYR A 152 -20.04 -4.96 -42.80
N VAL A 153 -18.84 -4.97 -42.22
CA VAL A 153 -18.18 -3.74 -41.75
C VAL A 153 -17.40 -3.09 -42.89
N ALA A 154 -17.70 -1.84 -43.23
CA ALA A 154 -16.91 -1.10 -44.22
C ALA A 154 -15.64 -0.50 -43.59
N ALA A 155 -15.76 0.04 -42.39
CA ALA A 155 -14.65 0.64 -41.66
C ALA A 155 -14.83 0.55 -40.14
N ASN A 156 -13.69 0.51 -39.45
CA ASN A 156 -13.60 0.60 -37.99
C ASN A 156 -13.08 1.98 -37.56
N TYR A 157 -13.31 2.32 -36.30
CA TYR A 157 -12.56 3.38 -35.61
C TYR A 157 -11.04 3.15 -35.70
N PRO A 158 -10.22 4.21 -35.61
CA PRO A 158 -8.77 4.08 -35.70
C PRO A 158 -8.20 3.39 -34.44
N GLY A 159 -7.14 2.60 -34.63
CA GLY A 159 -6.28 2.14 -33.53
C GLY A 159 -6.74 0.90 -32.74
N ASP A 160 -7.94 0.37 -32.93
CA ASP A 160 -8.38 -0.83 -32.18
C ASP A 160 -9.57 -1.58 -32.83
N ALA A 161 -9.48 -2.91 -32.93
CA ALA A 161 -10.59 -3.77 -33.32
C ALA A 161 -11.71 -3.85 -32.25
N SER A 162 -11.38 -3.57 -30.98
CA SER A 162 -12.35 -3.51 -29.86
C SER A 162 -13.31 -2.32 -29.92
N ALA A 163 -12.99 -1.32 -30.75
CA ALA A 163 -13.82 -0.13 -30.92
C ALA A 163 -15.10 -0.41 -31.72
N GLY A 164 -15.14 -1.53 -32.44
CA GLY A 164 -16.26 -1.91 -33.30
C GLY A 164 -16.35 -1.10 -34.60
N PRO A 165 -17.36 -1.40 -35.43
CA PRO A 165 -17.59 -0.72 -36.70
C PRO A 165 -18.05 0.72 -36.51
N VAL A 166 -17.49 1.62 -37.34
CA VAL A 166 -17.98 2.99 -37.49
C VAL A 166 -18.88 3.15 -38.72
N ILE A 167 -18.68 2.29 -39.73
CA ILE A 167 -19.57 2.18 -40.90
C ILE A 167 -19.87 0.70 -41.12
N ALA A 168 -21.16 0.34 -41.08
CA ALA A 168 -21.65 -0.99 -41.43
C ALA A 168 -22.64 -0.89 -42.60
N PHE A 169 -22.72 -1.96 -43.38
CA PHE A 169 -23.69 -2.09 -44.46
C PHE A 169 -24.29 -3.50 -44.48
N SER A 170 -25.52 -3.61 -44.93
CA SER A 170 -26.25 -4.89 -44.97
C SER A 170 -27.37 -4.85 -46.02
N SER A 171 -28.09 -5.95 -46.13
CA SER A 171 -29.38 -6.05 -46.81
C SER A 171 -30.49 -6.29 -45.79
N LEU A 172 -31.70 -5.82 -46.11
CA LEU A 172 -32.92 -6.09 -45.36
C LEU A 172 -34.01 -6.46 -46.38
N GLY A 173 -34.30 -7.75 -46.51
CA GLY A 173 -35.04 -8.28 -47.65
C GLY A 173 -34.34 -7.93 -48.98
N ALA A 174 -35.06 -7.30 -49.90
CA ALA A 174 -34.49 -6.82 -51.16
C ALA A 174 -33.72 -5.48 -51.04
N GLY A 175 -33.91 -4.74 -49.94
CA GLY A 175 -33.33 -3.41 -49.73
C GLY A 175 -31.88 -3.45 -49.24
N ARG A 176 -31.22 -2.28 -49.29
CA ARG A 176 -29.84 -2.08 -48.84
C ARG A 176 -29.80 -1.14 -47.64
N VAL A 177 -28.85 -1.34 -46.74
CA VAL A 177 -28.69 -0.56 -45.51
C VAL A 177 -27.25 -0.07 -45.39
N VAL A 178 -27.05 1.20 -45.05
CA VAL A 178 -25.80 1.76 -44.51
C VAL A 178 -26.11 2.40 -43.16
N ALA A 179 -25.30 2.10 -42.15
CA ALA A 179 -25.48 2.55 -40.78
C ALA A 179 -24.22 3.20 -40.21
N VAL A 180 -24.41 4.21 -39.35
CA VAL A 180 -23.35 4.87 -38.55
C VAL A 180 -23.82 5.08 -37.09
N PRO A 181 -22.92 5.08 -36.09
CA PRO A 181 -23.27 4.97 -34.67
C PRO A 181 -23.59 6.30 -33.96
N ASP A 182 -23.89 7.36 -34.72
CA ASP A 182 -24.34 8.62 -34.11
C ASP A 182 -25.13 9.48 -35.10
N HIS A 183 -26.29 9.97 -34.66
CA HIS A 183 -27.12 10.92 -35.41
C HIS A 183 -26.35 12.17 -35.89
N GLN A 184 -25.35 12.64 -35.15
CA GLN A 184 -24.50 13.77 -35.54
C GLN A 184 -23.69 13.45 -36.80
N MET A 185 -23.29 12.19 -37.01
CA MET A 185 -22.57 11.77 -38.21
C MET A 185 -23.42 11.82 -39.48
N LEU A 186 -24.74 11.97 -39.37
CA LEU A 186 -25.66 12.19 -40.50
C LEU A 186 -26.15 13.64 -40.62
N GLN A 187 -25.57 14.60 -39.90
CA GLN A 187 -25.85 16.03 -40.08
C GLN A 187 -25.16 16.55 -41.35
N MET A 188 -25.64 16.15 -42.53
CA MET A 188 -24.99 16.47 -43.81
C MET A 188 -24.91 17.97 -44.08
N GLY A 189 -25.88 18.75 -43.57
CA GLY A 189 -25.88 20.21 -43.65
C GLY A 189 -24.69 20.87 -42.95
N THR A 190 -24.19 20.25 -41.88
CA THR A 190 -23.05 20.74 -41.09
C THR A 190 -21.74 20.17 -41.64
N TYR A 191 -21.65 18.84 -41.75
CA TYR A 191 -20.37 18.15 -41.96
C TYR A 191 -20.11 17.70 -43.40
N GLY A 192 -21.09 17.82 -44.30
CA GLY A 192 -20.97 17.31 -45.66
C GLY A 192 -19.91 18.02 -46.53
N ASN A 193 -19.36 19.15 -46.07
CA ASN A 193 -18.28 19.87 -46.75
C ASN A 193 -16.91 19.68 -46.08
N GLU A 194 -16.81 18.86 -45.03
CA GLU A 194 -15.59 18.66 -44.25
C GLU A 194 -14.92 17.32 -44.56
N GLY A 195 -13.59 17.34 -44.74
CA GLY A 195 -12.78 16.16 -45.00
C GLY A 195 -13.32 15.33 -46.18
N THR A 196 -13.37 14.00 -46.01
CA THR A 196 -13.96 13.07 -47.00
C THR A 196 -15.41 12.65 -46.66
N THR A 197 -16.04 13.29 -45.65
CA THR A 197 -17.39 12.96 -45.16
C THR A 197 -18.46 13.09 -46.26
N GLY A 198 -18.42 14.18 -47.03
CA GLY A 198 -19.35 14.36 -48.15
C GLY A 198 -19.19 13.32 -49.27
N GLN A 199 -17.98 12.79 -49.47
CA GLN A 199 -17.75 11.70 -50.42
C GLN A 199 -18.40 10.41 -49.95
N PHE A 200 -18.25 10.08 -48.66
CA PHE A 200 -18.94 8.95 -48.04
C PHE A 200 -20.46 9.03 -48.24
N TYR A 201 -21.09 10.18 -47.99
CA TYR A 201 -22.53 10.31 -48.20
C TYR A 201 -22.96 10.03 -49.65
N ARG A 202 -22.24 10.58 -50.64
CA ARG A 202 -22.55 10.36 -52.07
C ARG A 202 -22.35 8.90 -52.47
N ASN A 203 -21.27 8.27 -52.01
CA ASN A 203 -20.98 6.85 -52.27
C ASN A 203 -22.09 5.96 -51.69
N SER A 204 -22.47 6.19 -50.44
CA SER A 204 -23.54 5.46 -49.75
C SER A 204 -24.88 5.60 -50.48
N ILE A 205 -25.26 6.80 -50.89
CA ILE A 205 -26.52 7.02 -51.64
C ILE A 205 -26.50 6.29 -52.99
N ALA A 206 -25.40 6.36 -53.74
CA ALA A 206 -25.28 5.68 -55.02
C ALA A 206 -25.35 4.15 -54.86
N TRP A 207 -24.70 3.60 -53.83
CA TRP A 207 -24.75 2.17 -53.54
C TRP A 207 -26.14 1.73 -53.08
N LEU A 208 -26.78 2.48 -52.18
CA LEU A 208 -28.13 2.18 -51.66
C LEU A 208 -29.20 2.15 -52.75
N THR A 209 -29.13 3.07 -53.72
CA THR A 209 -30.07 3.13 -54.85
C THR A 209 -29.68 2.21 -56.00
N GLY A 210 -28.46 1.67 -56.01
CA GLY A 210 -27.91 0.94 -57.15
C GLY A 210 -27.70 1.80 -58.41
N SER A 211 -27.77 3.12 -58.27
CA SER A 211 -27.80 4.08 -59.38
C SER A 211 -27.00 5.33 -59.02
N PRO A 212 -26.13 5.85 -59.92
CA PRO A 212 -25.49 7.15 -59.71
C PRO A 212 -26.44 8.32 -59.98
N SER A 213 -27.72 8.07 -60.31
CA SER A 213 -28.68 9.09 -60.67
C SER A 213 -28.98 10.04 -59.51
N LYS A 214 -28.97 11.34 -59.79
CA LYS A 214 -29.33 12.38 -58.83
C LYS A 214 -30.82 12.73 -58.83
N SER A 215 -31.63 12.04 -59.65
CA SER A 215 -33.08 12.20 -59.72
C SER A 215 -33.86 11.25 -58.82
N GLU A 216 -33.17 10.30 -58.18
CA GLU A 216 -33.78 9.35 -57.25
C GLU A 216 -34.51 10.10 -56.12
N ARG A 217 -35.68 9.58 -55.71
CA ARG A 217 -36.47 10.22 -54.65
C ARG A 217 -35.87 9.88 -53.28
N ILE A 218 -35.33 10.90 -52.62
CA ILE A 218 -34.74 10.81 -51.28
C ILE A 218 -35.73 11.36 -50.26
N VAL A 219 -36.09 10.58 -49.25
CA VAL A 219 -36.90 11.05 -48.11
C VAL A 219 -36.00 11.21 -46.89
N THR A 220 -36.12 12.33 -46.20
CA THR A 220 -35.40 12.60 -44.93
C THR A 220 -36.32 13.33 -43.96
N MET A 221 -36.03 13.31 -42.67
CA MET A 221 -36.68 14.18 -41.67
C MET A 221 -35.85 15.42 -41.34
N ASP A 222 -34.64 15.55 -41.88
CA ASP A 222 -33.73 16.66 -41.59
C ASP A 222 -33.65 17.68 -42.76
N SER A 223 -33.94 18.94 -42.43
CA SER A 223 -33.89 20.05 -43.39
C SER A 223 -32.45 20.42 -43.80
N GLY A 224 -31.46 20.20 -42.92
CA GLY A 224 -30.05 20.41 -43.24
C GLY A 224 -29.57 19.43 -44.31
N THR A 225 -29.93 18.16 -44.17
CA THR A 225 -29.68 17.07 -45.12
C THR A 225 -30.28 17.39 -46.49
N ARG A 226 -31.52 17.87 -46.54
CA ARG A 226 -32.12 18.35 -47.80
C ARG A 226 -31.26 19.44 -48.43
N THR A 227 -30.91 20.47 -47.66
CA THR A 227 -30.16 21.62 -48.16
C THR A 227 -28.83 21.20 -48.75
N TRP A 228 -28.10 20.33 -48.06
CA TRP A 228 -26.83 19.81 -48.55
C TRP A 228 -27.02 18.96 -49.81
N LEU A 229 -27.95 18.01 -49.84
CA LEU A 229 -28.17 17.16 -51.02
C LEU A 229 -28.55 17.98 -52.27
N LEU A 230 -29.39 19.00 -52.13
CA LEU A 230 -29.71 19.92 -53.23
C LEU A 230 -28.44 20.65 -53.71
N SER A 231 -27.57 21.08 -52.80
CA SER A 231 -26.28 21.70 -53.16
C SER A 231 -25.34 20.75 -53.91
N GLN A 232 -25.47 19.44 -53.67
CA GLN A 232 -24.73 18.40 -54.39
C GLN A 232 -25.39 18.00 -55.73
N GLY A 233 -26.51 18.62 -56.10
CA GLY A 233 -27.21 18.41 -57.37
C GLY A 233 -28.26 17.31 -57.37
N TYR A 234 -28.65 16.78 -56.21
CA TYR A 234 -29.85 15.94 -56.10
C TYR A 234 -31.10 16.78 -56.32
N THR A 235 -32.06 16.30 -57.11
CA THR A 235 -33.21 17.12 -57.54
C THR A 235 -34.53 16.72 -56.87
N ASN A 236 -34.62 15.51 -56.30
CA ASN A 236 -35.85 14.96 -55.75
C ASN A 236 -35.70 14.56 -54.27
N VAL A 237 -35.42 15.55 -53.42
CA VAL A 237 -35.32 15.35 -51.98
C VAL A 237 -36.61 15.84 -51.32
N VAL A 238 -37.19 15.08 -50.39
CA VAL A 238 -38.43 15.40 -49.67
C VAL A 238 -38.15 15.38 -48.17
N VAL A 239 -38.55 16.45 -47.46
CA VAL A 239 -38.49 16.48 -46.00
C VAL A 239 -39.85 16.02 -45.47
N ALA A 240 -39.88 14.85 -44.87
CA ALA A 240 -41.04 14.30 -44.19
C ALA A 240 -41.08 14.74 -42.72
N SER A 241 -42.21 14.50 -42.08
CA SER A 241 -42.44 14.62 -40.64
C SER A 241 -42.91 13.27 -40.10
N THR A 242 -42.88 13.07 -38.79
CA THR A 242 -43.40 11.85 -38.17
C THR A 242 -44.87 11.57 -38.55
N GLY A 243 -45.69 12.61 -38.77
CA GLY A 243 -47.09 12.45 -39.15
C GLY A 243 -47.34 11.99 -40.60
N ASN A 244 -46.34 12.07 -41.49
CA ASN A 244 -46.53 11.74 -42.92
C ASN A 244 -45.39 10.91 -43.53
N LEU A 245 -44.47 10.39 -42.71
CA LEU A 245 -43.35 9.57 -43.17
C LEU A 245 -43.83 8.33 -43.93
N ALA A 246 -44.71 7.53 -43.33
CA ALA A 246 -45.28 6.33 -43.95
C ALA A 246 -45.89 6.58 -45.36
N ALA A 247 -46.53 7.74 -45.56
CA ALA A 247 -47.13 8.09 -46.86
C ALA A 247 -46.09 8.46 -47.94
N ASN A 248 -44.88 8.85 -47.55
CA ASN A 248 -43.82 9.26 -48.48
C ASN A 248 -42.92 8.10 -48.93
N LEU A 249 -42.80 7.05 -48.11
CA LEU A 249 -41.87 5.93 -48.33
C LEU A 249 -42.15 5.09 -49.59
N PRO A 250 -43.41 4.72 -49.96
CA PRO A 250 -43.65 3.81 -51.10
C PRO A 250 -43.15 4.32 -52.46
N SER A 251 -42.90 5.62 -52.57
CA SER A 251 -42.40 6.26 -53.80
C SER A 251 -40.94 6.69 -53.72
N ALA A 252 -40.30 6.50 -52.57
CA ALA A 252 -38.90 6.81 -52.34
C ALA A 252 -38.00 5.72 -52.93
N ALA A 253 -36.78 6.08 -53.29
CA ALA A 253 -35.70 5.12 -53.54
C ALA A 253 -34.88 4.89 -52.26
N ILE A 254 -34.75 5.91 -51.42
CA ILE A 254 -33.95 5.89 -50.19
C ILE A 254 -34.56 6.76 -49.10
N TYR A 255 -34.48 6.28 -47.86
CA TYR A 255 -34.68 7.08 -46.65
C TYR A 255 -33.34 7.39 -45.98
N VAL A 256 -33.12 8.64 -45.57
CA VAL A 256 -31.90 9.13 -44.91
C VAL A 256 -32.26 9.85 -43.62
N GLY A 257 -31.75 9.38 -42.48
CA GLY A 257 -31.87 10.12 -41.23
C GLY A 257 -31.77 9.28 -39.96
N TRP A 258 -31.85 9.98 -38.84
CA TRP A 258 -31.98 9.41 -37.51
C TRP A 258 -33.45 9.20 -37.16
N LEU A 259 -33.80 8.06 -36.56
CA LEU A 259 -35.20 7.73 -36.25
C LEU A 259 -35.70 8.39 -34.96
N GLY A 260 -34.80 8.66 -34.01
CA GLY A 260 -35.11 9.34 -32.77
C GLY A 260 -35.98 8.54 -31.80
N SER A 261 -36.34 9.16 -30.67
CA SER A 261 -36.95 8.46 -29.54
C SER A 261 -38.45 8.31 -29.51
N SER A 262 -39.12 8.94 -30.45
CA SER A 262 -40.58 9.08 -30.45
C SER A 262 -41.21 8.58 -31.75
N LEU A 263 -40.51 7.75 -32.54
CA LEU A 263 -41.07 7.19 -33.76
C LEU A 263 -42.18 6.18 -33.44
N SER A 264 -43.34 6.34 -34.07
CA SER A 264 -44.48 5.41 -33.89
C SER A 264 -44.21 4.05 -34.53
N THR A 265 -44.77 2.99 -33.96
CA THR A 265 -44.70 1.62 -34.52
C THR A 265 -45.16 1.59 -35.98
N SER A 266 -46.22 2.32 -36.34
CA SER A 266 -46.70 2.40 -37.73
C SER A 266 -45.68 2.95 -38.74
N ASN A 267 -44.84 3.91 -38.33
CA ASN A 267 -43.78 4.43 -39.18
C ASN A 267 -42.60 3.47 -39.25
N LEU A 268 -42.33 2.76 -38.16
CA LEU A 268 -41.32 1.71 -38.12
C LEU A 268 -41.68 0.55 -39.06
N ASP A 269 -42.93 0.08 -39.01
CA ASP A 269 -43.47 -0.94 -39.91
C ASP A 269 -43.41 -0.50 -41.38
N ALA A 270 -43.68 0.79 -41.64
CA ALA A 270 -43.60 1.36 -42.98
C ALA A 270 -42.15 1.42 -43.50
N LEU A 271 -41.18 1.77 -42.65
CA LEU A 271 -39.75 1.73 -42.99
C LEU A 271 -39.27 0.30 -43.24
N GLN A 272 -39.71 -0.66 -42.41
CA GLN A 272 -39.39 -2.07 -42.59
C GLN A 272 -39.96 -2.59 -43.91
N THR A 273 -41.25 -2.33 -44.17
CA THR A 273 -41.92 -2.70 -45.44
C THR A 273 -41.23 -2.05 -46.63
N PHE A 274 -40.83 -0.79 -46.53
CA PHE A 274 -40.08 -0.07 -47.56
C PHE A 274 -38.75 -0.76 -47.87
N ALA A 275 -37.98 -1.11 -46.84
CA ALA A 275 -36.70 -1.80 -47.00
C ALA A 275 -36.88 -3.22 -47.57
N LEU A 276 -37.81 -4.00 -47.02
CA LEU A 276 -38.11 -5.36 -47.50
C LEU A 276 -38.45 -5.38 -49.01
N ASN A 277 -39.11 -4.33 -49.52
CA ASN A 277 -39.49 -4.17 -50.92
C ASN A 277 -38.41 -3.50 -51.81
N GLY A 278 -37.16 -3.37 -51.34
CA GLY A 278 -36.04 -2.87 -52.15
C GLY A 278 -35.62 -1.43 -51.87
N GLY A 279 -36.26 -0.75 -50.92
CA GLY A 279 -35.89 0.60 -50.50
C GLY A 279 -34.52 0.65 -49.81
N GLY A 280 -33.74 1.72 -50.07
CA GLY A 280 -32.47 1.97 -49.39
C GLY A 280 -32.63 2.68 -48.04
N LEU A 281 -31.89 2.26 -47.02
CA LEU A 281 -31.85 2.91 -45.71
C LEU A 281 -30.43 3.45 -45.41
N PHE A 282 -30.31 4.76 -45.19
CA PHE A 282 -29.10 5.37 -44.64
C PHE A 282 -29.41 5.93 -43.25
N LEU A 283 -29.05 5.16 -42.23
CA LEU A 283 -29.48 5.41 -40.86
C LEU A 283 -28.31 5.78 -39.96
N ALA A 284 -28.63 6.58 -38.95
CA ALA A 284 -27.74 6.83 -37.83
C ALA A 284 -28.53 6.75 -36.54
N GLU A 285 -27.90 6.20 -35.52
CA GLU A 285 -28.52 6.03 -34.20
C GLU A 285 -27.50 6.27 -33.11
N TYR A 286 -27.93 6.89 -32.03
CA TYR A 286 -27.06 7.25 -30.92
C TYR A 286 -27.36 6.38 -29.70
N GLY A 287 -26.70 5.22 -29.63
CA GLY A 287 -26.89 4.24 -28.56
C GLY A 287 -26.67 4.81 -27.16
N VAL A 288 -25.67 5.68 -26.97
CA VAL A 288 -25.40 6.35 -25.68
C VAL A 288 -26.57 7.22 -25.23
N GLY A 289 -27.26 7.87 -26.17
CA GLY A 289 -28.40 8.70 -25.84
C GLY A 289 -29.55 7.91 -25.22
N TYR A 290 -29.63 6.62 -25.53
CA TYR A 290 -30.66 5.75 -24.99
C TYR A 290 -30.43 5.40 -23.50
N ASP A 291 -29.24 5.63 -22.97
CA ASP A 291 -29.01 5.47 -21.53
C ASP A 291 -29.41 6.71 -20.73
N TRP A 292 -29.09 7.91 -21.23
CA TRP A 292 -29.20 9.12 -20.41
C TRP A 292 -30.58 9.77 -20.42
N TRP A 293 -31.36 9.63 -21.50
CA TRP A 293 -32.61 10.38 -21.67
C TRP A 293 -33.80 9.57 -22.22
N TRP A 294 -33.63 8.27 -22.48
CA TRP A 294 -34.69 7.43 -23.07
C TRP A 294 -35.44 6.56 -22.06
N ASN A 295 -34.81 6.12 -20.97
CA ASN A 295 -35.41 5.35 -19.87
C ASN A 295 -36.22 4.10 -20.30
N LYS A 296 -35.74 3.38 -21.33
CA LYS A 296 -36.24 2.07 -21.76
C LYS A 296 -35.06 1.22 -22.25
N PRO A 297 -35.23 -0.11 -22.38
CA PRO A 297 -34.19 -0.98 -22.90
C PRO A 297 -33.72 -0.55 -24.30
N GLN A 298 -32.42 -0.72 -24.52
CA GLN A 298 -31.75 -0.45 -25.80
C GLN A 298 -32.38 -1.22 -26.98
N SER A 299 -32.86 -2.44 -26.72
CA SER A 299 -33.58 -3.25 -27.71
C SER A 299 -34.92 -2.65 -28.17
N GLU A 300 -35.48 -1.69 -27.43
CA GLU A 300 -36.68 -0.93 -27.82
C GLU A 300 -36.35 0.32 -28.66
N ALA A 301 -35.08 0.64 -28.91
CA ALA A 301 -34.75 1.72 -29.83
C ALA A 301 -35.23 1.40 -31.27
N PRO A 302 -35.91 2.32 -31.98
CA PRO A 302 -36.42 2.14 -33.34
C PRO A 302 -35.36 1.64 -34.30
N GLY A 303 -34.13 2.14 -34.20
CA GLY A 303 -33.02 1.65 -35.01
C GLY A 303 -32.66 0.19 -34.74
N ASN A 304 -32.61 -0.21 -33.47
CA ASN A 304 -32.35 -1.59 -33.07
C ASN A 304 -33.51 -2.52 -33.47
N GLN A 305 -34.76 -2.06 -33.35
CA GLN A 305 -35.93 -2.82 -33.81
C GLN A 305 -35.93 -3.01 -35.34
N LEU A 306 -35.70 -1.94 -36.10
CA LEU A 306 -35.72 -1.97 -37.57
C LEU A 306 -34.56 -2.78 -38.15
N LEU A 307 -33.34 -2.55 -37.64
CA LEU A 307 -32.14 -3.16 -38.19
C LEU A 307 -31.79 -4.52 -37.58
N ARG A 308 -32.59 -5.03 -36.63
CA ARG A 308 -32.52 -6.42 -36.17
C ARG A 308 -32.59 -7.41 -37.32
N GLY A 309 -33.50 -7.20 -38.27
CA GLY A 309 -33.64 -8.01 -39.49
C GLY A 309 -32.44 -7.92 -40.45
N ALA A 310 -31.63 -6.87 -40.32
CA ALA A 310 -30.42 -6.63 -41.11
C ALA A 310 -29.14 -7.03 -40.37
N GLY A 311 -29.24 -7.45 -39.10
CA GLY A 311 -28.11 -7.82 -38.25
C GLY A 311 -27.22 -6.66 -37.80
N ILE A 312 -27.80 -5.46 -37.59
CA ILE A 312 -27.08 -4.28 -37.09
C ILE A 312 -27.75 -3.78 -35.81
N GLY A 313 -26.96 -3.44 -34.79
CA GLY A 313 -27.45 -2.82 -33.57
C GLY A 313 -26.54 -1.69 -33.07
N PHE A 314 -27.08 -0.85 -32.21
CA PHE A 314 -26.43 0.32 -31.62
C PHE A 314 -26.45 0.16 -30.09
N PRO A 315 -25.42 -0.49 -29.52
CA PRO A 315 -25.31 -0.67 -28.07
C PRO A 315 -24.95 0.64 -27.38
N THR A 316 -25.00 0.64 -26.05
CA THR A 316 -24.47 1.73 -25.25
C THR A 316 -22.94 1.84 -25.32
N GLY A 317 -22.39 2.93 -24.78
CA GLY A 317 -20.97 3.22 -24.65
C GLY A 317 -20.53 4.32 -25.62
N ASN A 318 -19.86 5.34 -25.08
CA ASN A 318 -19.35 6.45 -25.87
C ASN A 318 -17.88 6.22 -26.28
N ARG A 319 -17.49 6.95 -27.31
CA ARG A 319 -16.13 7.10 -27.78
C ARG A 319 -15.75 8.57 -27.58
N TRP A 320 -14.54 8.85 -27.09
CA TRP A 320 -14.11 10.22 -26.76
C TRP A 320 -13.49 10.95 -27.97
N GLU A 321 -13.61 10.38 -29.16
CA GLU A 321 -13.14 10.96 -30.42
C GLU A 321 -14.09 12.05 -30.93
N THR A 322 -13.61 13.30 -31.02
CA THR A 322 -14.41 14.44 -31.49
C THR A 322 -13.89 14.99 -32.81
N GLY A 323 -14.77 15.56 -33.63
CA GLY A 323 -14.39 16.19 -34.90
C GLY A 323 -14.16 15.20 -36.04
N LEU A 324 -13.13 15.45 -36.86
CA LEU A 324 -12.80 14.63 -38.02
C LEU A 324 -12.00 13.39 -37.58
N ILE A 325 -12.61 12.20 -37.70
CA ILE A 325 -11.98 10.94 -37.30
C ILE A 325 -11.48 10.17 -38.54
N SER A 326 -10.23 9.71 -38.48
CA SER A 326 -9.69 8.77 -39.47
C SER A 326 -10.42 7.44 -39.40
N VAL A 327 -10.69 6.82 -40.54
CA VAL A 327 -11.36 5.50 -40.60
C VAL A 327 -10.44 4.48 -41.23
N THR A 328 -10.38 3.28 -40.64
CA THR A 328 -9.56 2.19 -41.15
C THR A 328 -10.42 1.26 -42.00
N PRO A 329 -10.13 1.09 -43.31
CA PRO A 329 -10.82 0.09 -44.12
C PRO A 329 -10.65 -1.29 -43.48
N PHE A 330 -11.75 -2.00 -43.30
CA PHE A 330 -11.72 -3.28 -42.61
C PHE A 330 -11.01 -4.34 -43.48
N ALA A 331 -10.01 -5.04 -42.90
CA ALA A 331 -9.01 -5.80 -43.64
C ALA A 331 -9.38 -7.28 -43.91
N SER A 332 -10.01 -7.96 -42.95
CA SER A 332 -10.68 -9.28 -43.00
C SER A 332 -10.83 -9.79 -41.55
N ASP A 333 -11.67 -10.81 -41.30
CA ASP A 333 -11.95 -11.45 -39.99
C ASP A 333 -13.09 -10.82 -39.16
N GLN A 334 -14.26 -10.66 -39.77
CA GLN A 334 -15.47 -10.24 -39.07
C GLN A 334 -15.99 -11.39 -38.20
N ILE A 335 -16.39 -11.08 -36.97
CA ILE A 335 -16.99 -12.03 -36.05
C ILE A 335 -18.51 -11.85 -36.10
N TYR A 336 -19.23 -12.91 -36.47
CA TYR A 336 -20.70 -12.95 -36.51
C TYR A 336 -21.28 -13.59 -35.25
N SER A 337 -22.61 -13.59 -35.11
CA SER A 337 -23.30 -14.26 -33.99
C SER A 337 -22.90 -15.74 -33.85
N ASP A 338 -22.74 -16.45 -34.96
CA ASP A 338 -22.41 -17.87 -34.96
C ASP A 338 -20.98 -18.13 -34.47
N ASP A 339 -20.04 -17.23 -34.80
CA ASP A 339 -18.67 -17.28 -34.29
C ASP A 339 -18.65 -17.05 -32.77
N VAL A 340 -19.46 -16.11 -32.27
CA VAL A 340 -19.60 -15.84 -30.83
C VAL A 340 -20.19 -17.05 -30.11
N LEU A 341 -21.23 -17.68 -30.66
CA LEU A 341 -21.80 -18.92 -30.12
C LEU A 341 -20.75 -20.04 -30.09
N ALA A 342 -19.98 -20.20 -31.17
CA ALA A 342 -18.89 -21.17 -31.22
C ALA A 342 -17.81 -20.88 -30.16
N MET A 343 -17.44 -19.62 -29.94
CA MET A 343 -16.49 -19.21 -28.88
C MET A 343 -17.01 -19.55 -27.46
N LEU A 344 -18.33 -19.47 -27.24
CA LEU A 344 -18.94 -19.82 -25.96
C LEU A 344 -18.98 -21.34 -25.71
N ASP A 345 -19.26 -22.14 -26.74
CA ASP A 345 -19.46 -23.60 -26.60
C ASP A 345 -18.15 -24.37 -26.33
N ALA A 346 -17.06 -24.02 -27.00
CA ALA A 346 -15.70 -24.47 -26.69
C ALA A 346 -14.69 -23.49 -27.31
N THR A 347 -13.47 -23.35 -26.77
CA THR A 347 -12.45 -22.48 -27.40
C THR A 347 -11.52 -23.31 -28.30
N PRO A 348 -11.78 -23.48 -29.61
CA PRO A 348 -10.76 -23.87 -30.57
C PRO A 348 -10.03 -22.63 -31.12
N GLY A 349 -8.73 -22.72 -31.36
CA GLY A 349 -7.95 -21.99 -32.38
C GLY A 349 -8.03 -20.46 -32.60
N TYR A 350 -8.86 -19.69 -31.89
CA TYR A 350 -9.03 -18.26 -32.13
C TYR A 350 -7.81 -17.44 -31.67
N SER A 351 -7.41 -16.46 -32.48
CA SER A 351 -6.36 -15.51 -32.13
C SER A 351 -6.83 -14.52 -31.04
N PRO A 352 -5.91 -13.88 -30.29
CA PRO A 352 -6.27 -12.84 -29.31
C PRO A 352 -7.11 -11.69 -29.89
N THR A 353 -6.87 -11.30 -31.15
CA THR A 353 -7.65 -10.27 -31.85
C THR A 353 -9.08 -10.73 -32.13
N GLN A 354 -9.27 -11.98 -32.53
CA GLN A 354 -10.60 -12.57 -32.74
C GLN A 354 -11.36 -12.68 -31.42
N LEU A 355 -10.70 -13.09 -30.33
CA LEU A 355 -11.31 -13.14 -29.00
C LEU A 355 -11.73 -11.74 -28.50
N THR A 356 -10.92 -10.71 -28.76
CA THR A 356 -11.23 -9.32 -28.39
C THR A 356 -12.41 -8.78 -29.22
N THR A 357 -12.45 -9.09 -30.51
CA THR A 357 -13.55 -8.71 -31.40
C THR A 357 -14.83 -9.44 -31.04
N GLY A 358 -14.75 -10.73 -30.73
CA GLY A 358 -15.88 -11.55 -30.28
C GLY A 358 -16.43 -11.11 -28.92
N ALA A 359 -15.57 -10.69 -28.00
CA ALA A 359 -15.97 -10.10 -26.73
C ALA A 359 -16.79 -8.83 -26.93
N THR A 360 -16.31 -7.92 -27.79
CA THR A 360 -16.99 -6.67 -28.13
C THR A 360 -18.34 -6.93 -28.82
N THR A 361 -18.36 -7.92 -29.72
CA THR A 361 -19.59 -8.32 -30.43
C THR A 361 -20.62 -8.89 -29.48
N LEU A 362 -20.20 -9.78 -28.56
CA LEU A 362 -21.06 -10.38 -27.55
C LEU A 362 -21.67 -9.33 -26.61
N ASP A 363 -20.85 -8.41 -26.11
CA ASP A 363 -21.31 -7.29 -25.28
C ASP A 363 -22.36 -6.43 -26.03
N GLY A 364 -22.08 -6.10 -27.29
CA GLY A 364 -23.02 -5.37 -28.15
C GLY A 364 -24.35 -6.11 -28.33
N LEU A 365 -24.31 -7.40 -28.62
CA LEU A 365 -25.50 -8.26 -28.80
C LEU A 365 -26.39 -8.26 -27.56
N PHE A 366 -25.79 -8.40 -26.39
CA PHE A 366 -26.52 -8.40 -25.13
C PHE A 366 -27.21 -7.09 -24.78
N ASN A 367 -26.74 -5.97 -25.35
CA ASN A 367 -27.37 -4.67 -25.20
C ASN A 367 -28.54 -4.48 -26.18
N VAL A 368 -28.40 -4.92 -27.43
CA VAL A 368 -29.32 -4.53 -28.53
C VAL A 368 -30.45 -5.52 -28.77
N LEU A 369 -30.35 -6.76 -28.27
CA LEU A 369 -31.37 -7.78 -28.48
C LEU A 369 -32.43 -7.79 -27.36
N PRO A 370 -33.73 -8.02 -27.69
CA PRO A 370 -34.76 -8.28 -26.68
C PRO A 370 -34.49 -9.56 -25.87
N ASN A 371 -34.91 -9.59 -24.59
CA ASN A 371 -34.70 -10.77 -23.73
C ASN A 371 -35.37 -12.06 -24.25
N ASN A 372 -36.43 -11.96 -25.04
CA ASN A 372 -37.14 -13.09 -25.64
C ASN A 372 -36.69 -13.43 -27.07
N ASP A 373 -35.64 -12.77 -27.56
CA ASP A 373 -35.02 -13.07 -28.85
C ASP A 373 -34.39 -14.48 -28.82
N THR A 374 -34.56 -15.23 -29.90
CA THR A 374 -33.99 -16.58 -30.08
C THR A 374 -32.46 -16.57 -29.95
N LEU A 375 -31.77 -15.64 -30.59
CA LEU A 375 -30.32 -15.45 -30.50
C LEU A 375 -29.91 -15.02 -29.09
N MET A 376 -30.64 -14.10 -28.46
CA MET A 376 -30.37 -13.73 -27.06
C MET A 376 -30.45 -14.93 -26.12
N SER A 377 -31.47 -15.76 -26.29
CA SER A 377 -31.67 -16.96 -25.46
C SER A 377 -30.60 -18.03 -25.70
N LEU A 378 -30.12 -18.18 -26.96
CA LEU A 378 -28.96 -19.03 -27.28
C LEU A 378 -27.68 -18.49 -26.63
N LEU A 379 -27.41 -17.19 -26.77
CA LEU A 379 -26.25 -16.53 -26.18
C LEU A 379 -26.25 -16.66 -24.66
N ASP A 380 -27.39 -16.42 -23.99
CA ASP A 380 -27.53 -16.56 -22.54
C ASP A 380 -27.31 -18.00 -22.08
N ARG A 381 -27.85 -18.99 -22.81
CA ARG A 381 -27.63 -20.40 -22.51
C ARG A 381 -26.16 -20.79 -22.61
N SER A 382 -25.48 -20.45 -23.72
CA SER A 382 -24.06 -20.77 -23.91
C SER A 382 -23.18 -19.95 -22.96
N TYR A 383 -23.53 -18.70 -22.69
CA TYR A 383 -22.91 -17.86 -21.66
C TYR A 383 -22.96 -18.53 -20.29
N GLU A 384 -24.15 -18.96 -19.82
CA GLU A 384 -24.28 -19.62 -18.51
C GLU A 384 -23.38 -20.87 -18.39
N LEU A 385 -23.28 -21.66 -19.46
CA LEU A 385 -22.44 -22.86 -19.49
C LEU A 385 -20.94 -22.52 -19.48
N ARG A 386 -20.55 -21.43 -20.15
CA ARG A 386 -19.16 -20.99 -20.25
C ARG A 386 -18.69 -20.29 -18.98
N ILE A 387 -19.45 -19.31 -18.48
CA ILE A 387 -19.10 -18.50 -17.30
C ILE A 387 -18.95 -19.36 -16.06
N ALA A 388 -19.77 -20.40 -15.90
CA ALA A 388 -19.69 -21.34 -14.78
C ALA A 388 -18.34 -22.07 -14.67
N LYS A 389 -17.52 -22.09 -15.74
CA LYS A 389 -16.19 -22.71 -15.78
C LYS A 389 -15.04 -21.71 -15.56
N ILE A 390 -15.31 -20.41 -15.59
CA ILE A 390 -14.32 -19.35 -15.43
C ILE A 390 -14.27 -18.96 -13.96
N ASN A 391 -13.12 -19.15 -13.30
CA ASN A 391 -12.98 -18.93 -11.85
C ASN A 391 -11.81 -17.98 -11.57
N PRO A 392 -12.01 -16.65 -11.61
CA PRO A 392 -10.95 -15.72 -11.29
C PRO A 392 -10.61 -15.84 -9.81
N THR A 393 -9.40 -16.30 -9.52
CA THR A 393 -8.85 -16.49 -8.17
C THR A 393 -7.35 -16.16 -8.19
N PRO A 394 -6.71 -15.88 -7.04
CA PRO A 394 -5.25 -15.70 -7.00
C PRO A 394 -4.48 -16.90 -7.56
N ALA A 395 -4.98 -18.12 -7.34
CA ALA A 395 -4.35 -19.35 -7.85
C ALA A 395 -4.60 -19.60 -9.35
N SER A 396 -5.63 -19.00 -9.94
CA SER A 396 -6.01 -19.19 -11.34
C SER A 396 -6.53 -17.87 -11.91
N PRO A 397 -5.64 -16.88 -12.16
CA PRO A 397 -6.06 -15.59 -12.65
C PRO A 397 -6.44 -15.63 -14.13
N VAL A 398 -7.35 -14.74 -14.55
CA VAL A 398 -7.89 -14.67 -15.91
C VAL A 398 -7.19 -13.56 -16.70
N THR A 399 -6.68 -13.90 -17.88
CA THR A 399 -5.88 -12.98 -18.71
C THR A 399 -6.46 -12.73 -20.10
N ASP A 400 -7.24 -13.65 -20.66
CA ASP A 400 -7.79 -13.52 -22.02
C ASP A 400 -8.98 -12.56 -22.09
N SER A 401 -9.05 -11.76 -23.16
CA SER A 401 -10.06 -10.71 -23.33
C SER A 401 -11.50 -11.24 -23.35
N PHE A 402 -11.72 -12.45 -23.90
CA PHE A 402 -13.05 -13.02 -24.01
C PHE A 402 -13.59 -13.42 -22.63
N SER A 403 -12.84 -14.21 -21.86
CA SER A 403 -13.24 -14.59 -20.50
C SER A 403 -13.40 -13.38 -19.57
N LYS A 404 -12.58 -12.33 -19.76
CA LYS A 404 -12.75 -11.05 -19.06
C LYS A 404 -14.08 -10.37 -19.39
N ALA A 405 -14.46 -10.28 -20.66
CA ALA A 405 -15.76 -9.71 -21.03
C ALA A 405 -16.93 -10.50 -20.43
N LEU A 406 -16.84 -11.84 -20.38
CA LEU A 406 -17.86 -12.66 -19.72
C LEU A 406 -17.95 -12.37 -18.21
N LEU A 407 -16.82 -12.12 -17.55
CA LEU A 407 -16.78 -11.75 -16.13
C LEU A 407 -17.33 -10.33 -15.86
N MET A 408 -17.14 -9.39 -16.78
CA MET A 408 -17.76 -8.06 -16.69
C MET A 408 -19.29 -8.17 -16.77
N ARG A 409 -19.79 -8.92 -17.77
CA ARG A 409 -21.23 -9.23 -17.86
C ARG A 409 -21.74 -9.90 -16.59
N GLU A 410 -20.99 -10.85 -16.03
CA GLU A 410 -21.38 -11.50 -14.78
C GLU A 410 -21.51 -10.49 -13.64
N ALA A 411 -20.57 -9.55 -13.52
CA ALA A 411 -20.61 -8.51 -12.51
C ALA A 411 -21.84 -7.59 -12.69
N ASP A 412 -22.15 -7.19 -13.92
CA ASP A 412 -23.31 -6.34 -14.23
C ASP A 412 -24.64 -7.04 -13.92
N LEU A 413 -24.81 -8.28 -14.41
CA LEU A 413 -26.03 -9.06 -14.18
C LEU A 413 -26.28 -9.31 -12.70
N ARG A 414 -25.23 -9.59 -11.92
CA ARG A 414 -25.36 -9.81 -10.47
C ARG A 414 -25.66 -8.51 -9.73
N SER A 415 -25.03 -7.40 -10.12
CA SER A 415 -25.29 -6.09 -9.51
C SER A 415 -26.74 -5.64 -9.71
N ALA A 416 -27.35 -5.99 -10.85
CA ALA A 416 -28.75 -5.69 -11.15
C ALA A 416 -29.76 -6.72 -10.60
N ALA A 417 -29.32 -7.90 -10.16
CA ALA A 417 -30.21 -8.98 -9.74
C ALA A 417 -30.97 -8.65 -8.44
N PRO A 418 -32.28 -8.96 -8.34
CA PRO A 418 -33.02 -8.79 -7.10
C PRO A 418 -32.50 -9.75 -6.03
N LEU A 419 -32.61 -9.37 -4.76
CA LEU A 419 -32.15 -10.19 -3.63
C LEU A 419 -32.84 -11.57 -3.56
N SER A 420 -34.02 -11.73 -4.16
CA SER A 420 -34.70 -13.04 -4.28
C SER A 420 -33.92 -14.06 -5.13
N GLU A 421 -32.99 -13.61 -5.96
CA GLU A 421 -32.13 -14.45 -6.81
C GLU A 421 -30.70 -14.56 -6.28
N LEU A 422 -30.44 -14.00 -5.09
CA LEU A 422 -29.12 -13.96 -4.50
C LEU A 422 -28.59 -15.38 -4.26
N THR A 423 -27.40 -15.66 -4.82
CA THR A 423 -26.71 -16.93 -4.67
C THR A 423 -25.22 -16.70 -4.47
N ALA A 424 -24.57 -17.58 -3.69
CA ALA A 424 -23.14 -17.46 -3.43
C ALA A 424 -22.34 -17.56 -4.74
N HIS A 425 -21.42 -16.63 -4.95
CA HIS A 425 -20.51 -16.69 -6.09
C HIS A 425 -19.56 -17.89 -5.91
N ARG A 426 -19.33 -18.63 -7.00
CA ARG A 426 -18.50 -19.86 -7.01
C ARG A 426 -17.07 -19.65 -6.54
N THR A 427 -16.53 -18.42 -6.66
CA THR A 427 -15.18 -18.07 -6.19
C THR A 427 -15.12 -17.38 -4.84
N ALA A 428 -16.26 -17.05 -4.20
CA ALA A 428 -16.29 -16.21 -3.00
C ALA A 428 -15.36 -16.73 -1.89
N GLN A 429 -15.45 -18.03 -1.58
CA GLN A 429 -14.62 -18.63 -0.53
C GLN A 429 -13.15 -18.84 -0.95
N ALA A 430 -12.89 -19.07 -2.24
CA ALA A 430 -11.54 -19.23 -2.76
C ALA A 430 -10.76 -17.91 -2.81
N VAL A 431 -11.48 -16.79 -2.92
CA VAL A 431 -10.90 -15.44 -2.95
C VAL A 431 -10.83 -14.84 -1.55
N TYR A 432 -11.95 -14.84 -0.81
CA TYR A 432 -12.06 -14.10 0.45
C TYR A 432 -11.94 -14.98 1.70
N GLY A 433 -11.95 -16.31 1.55
CA GLY A 433 -11.76 -17.26 2.65
C GLY A 433 -13.00 -18.09 2.97
N VAL A 434 -12.76 -19.22 3.64
CA VAL A 434 -13.79 -20.23 3.95
C VAL A 434 -14.53 -19.88 5.23
N ILE A 435 -15.86 -19.94 5.20
CA ILE A 435 -16.71 -19.91 6.40
C ILE A 435 -16.92 -21.36 6.87
N PRO A 436 -16.62 -21.70 8.13
CA PRO A 436 -16.81 -23.05 8.66
C PRO A 436 -18.25 -23.55 8.50
N ALA A 437 -18.40 -24.83 8.14
CA ALA A 437 -19.70 -25.48 8.07
C ALA A 437 -20.36 -25.48 9.46
N GLY A 438 -21.54 -24.85 9.58
CA GLY A 438 -22.25 -24.72 10.85
C GLY A 438 -21.98 -23.41 11.62
N ALA A 439 -21.27 -22.43 11.02
CA ALA A 439 -21.21 -21.07 11.59
C ALA A 439 -22.62 -20.56 11.91
N GLU A 440 -22.86 -20.14 13.16
CA GLU A 440 -24.18 -19.74 13.64
C GLU A 440 -24.65 -18.45 12.95
N ARG A 441 -25.94 -18.40 12.58
CA ARG A 441 -26.60 -17.17 12.13
C ARG A 441 -27.21 -16.46 13.32
N VAL A 442 -26.75 -15.26 13.60
CA VAL A 442 -27.10 -14.50 14.79
C VAL A 442 -28.02 -13.32 14.45
N THR A 443 -28.70 -12.82 15.49
CA THR A 443 -29.30 -11.49 15.50
C THR A 443 -28.61 -10.66 16.58
N ARG A 444 -28.11 -9.48 16.21
CA ARG A 444 -27.42 -8.57 17.12
C ARG A 444 -27.95 -7.17 16.94
N THR A 445 -28.11 -6.46 18.06
CA THR A 445 -28.29 -5.01 18.07
C THR A 445 -26.94 -4.38 18.37
N ILE A 446 -26.54 -3.45 17.51
CA ILE A 446 -25.33 -2.65 17.65
C ILE A 446 -25.73 -1.19 17.83
N SER A 447 -24.94 -0.44 18.58
CA SER A 447 -25.16 0.97 18.82
C SER A 447 -24.22 1.78 17.92
N ILE A 448 -24.79 2.66 17.10
CA ILE A 448 -24.10 3.46 16.07
C ILE A 448 -23.99 4.91 16.57
N ASP A 449 -22.77 5.42 16.73
CA ASP A 449 -22.54 6.82 17.10
C ASP A 449 -22.61 7.74 15.85
N THR A 450 -23.67 8.53 15.75
CA THR A 450 -23.86 9.43 14.60
C THR A 450 -22.91 10.65 14.58
N SER A 451 -22.05 10.83 15.58
CA SER A 451 -20.92 11.76 15.47
C SER A 451 -19.78 11.22 14.61
N VAL A 452 -19.73 9.90 14.41
CA VAL A 452 -18.70 9.25 13.60
C VAL A 452 -19.14 9.20 12.13
N THR A 453 -18.36 9.83 11.25
CA THR A 453 -18.61 9.90 9.80
C THR A 453 -18.30 8.58 9.11
N ARG A 454 -18.87 8.38 7.91
CA ARG A 454 -18.59 7.25 7.00
C ARG A 454 -18.91 5.89 7.63
N TRP A 455 -18.01 4.91 7.53
CA TRP A 455 -18.34 3.49 7.72
C TRP A 455 -18.12 3.02 9.15
N HIS A 456 -19.22 2.64 9.79
CA HIS A 456 -19.22 1.97 11.09
C HIS A 456 -19.05 0.47 10.95
N SER A 457 -18.03 -0.11 11.59
CA SER A 457 -17.85 -1.56 11.70
C SER A 457 -18.89 -2.15 12.63
N THR A 458 -19.60 -3.19 12.17
CA THR A 458 -20.69 -3.80 12.97
C THR A 458 -20.26 -5.07 13.72
N GLY A 459 -19.06 -5.58 13.45
CA GLY A 459 -18.59 -6.90 13.88
C GLY A 459 -19.42 -8.07 13.34
N LEU A 460 -20.16 -7.84 12.26
CA LEU A 460 -21.02 -8.83 11.61
C LEU A 460 -20.62 -8.98 10.15
N TYR A 461 -20.80 -10.18 9.63
CA TYR A 461 -20.44 -10.54 8.27
C TYR A 461 -21.64 -11.19 7.58
N ALA A 462 -21.96 -10.74 6.37
CA ALA A 462 -22.95 -11.37 5.51
C ALA A 462 -22.34 -12.59 4.84
N ALA A 463 -22.90 -13.78 5.08
CA ALA A 463 -22.46 -14.98 4.39
C ALA A 463 -22.74 -14.84 2.87
N PRO A 464 -21.82 -15.31 1.99
CA PRO A 464 -22.01 -15.22 0.54
C PRO A 464 -23.33 -15.87 0.13
N GLY A 465 -24.15 -15.15 -0.63
CA GLY A 465 -25.42 -15.65 -1.14
C GLY A 465 -26.60 -15.61 -0.17
N GLU A 466 -26.43 -15.08 1.04
CA GLU A 466 -27.50 -15.04 2.04
C GLU A 466 -28.07 -13.64 2.25
N ILE A 467 -29.38 -13.58 2.53
CA ILE A 467 -30.09 -12.35 2.84
C ILE A 467 -29.96 -12.05 4.33
N VAL A 468 -29.52 -10.84 4.64
CA VAL A 468 -29.47 -10.26 5.98
C VAL A 468 -30.61 -9.26 6.12
N ALA A 469 -31.32 -9.28 7.25
CA ALA A 469 -32.30 -8.26 7.57
C ALA A 469 -31.66 -7.19 8.46
N VAL A 470 -31.82 -5.92 8.07
CA VAL A 470 -31.33 -4.76 8.83
C VAL A 470 -32.53 -3.93 9.26
N THR A 471 -32.64 -3.68 10.56
CA THR A 471 -33.64 -2.81 11.16
C THR A 471 -32.94 -1.62 11.79
N VAL A 472 -33.30 -0.41 11.37
CA VAL A 472 -32.72 0.86 11.79
C VAL A 472 -33.77 1.71 12.51
N PRO A 473 -33.37 2.74 13.28
CA PRO A 473 -34.31 3.70 13.82
C PRO A 473 -34.99 4.49 12.71
N THR A 474 -36.20 5.01 12.99
CA THR A 474 -36.96 5.84 12.05
C THR A 474 -36.16 7.03 11.50
N ALA A 475 -35.23 7.57 12.29
CA ALA A 475 -34.41 8.71 11.91
C ALA A 475 -33.34 8.41 10.84
N PHE A 476 -33.06 7.13 10.54
CA PHE A 476 -32.13 6.74 9.47
C PHE A 476 -32.82 6.55 8.11
N ALA A 477 -34.12 6.23 8.12
CA ALA A 477 -34.87 5.98 6.90
C ALA A 477 -35.02 7.27 6.07
N GLY A 478 -34.47 7.25 4.85
CA GLY A 478 -34.50 8.39 3.93
C GLY A 478 -33.44 9.46 4.21
N SER A 479 -32.53 9.24 5.16
CA SER A 479 -31.49 10.22 5.55
C SER A 479 -30.27 10.23 4.63
N GLY A 480 -30.29 9.44 3.54
CA GLY A 480 -29.16 9.26 2.63
C GLY A 480 -28.08 8.28 3.14
N TYR A 481 -28.29 7.69 4.32
CA TYR A 481 -27.42 6.65 4.88
C TYR A 481 -27.60 5.32 4.14
N ARG A 482 -26.58 4.46 4.23
CA ARG A 482 -26.51 3.24 3.45
C ARG A 482 -26.03 2.06 4.29
N VAL A 483 -26.50 0.86 3.97
CA VAL A 483 -25.87 -0.39 4.41
C VAL A 483 -24.88 -0.82 3.35
N ARG A 484 -23.64 -1.12 3.74
CA ARG A 484 -22.62 -1.67 2.85
C ARG A 484 -22.28 -3.09 3.26
N ILE A 485 -22.05 -3.95 2.26
CA ILE A 485 -21.51 -5.29 2.44
C ILE A 485 -20.20 -5.35 1.67
N SER A 486 -19.13 -5.73 2.36
CA SER A 486 -17.73 -5.76 1.89
C SER A 486 -17.06 -4.40 1.73
N GLY A 487 -15.77 -4.34 2.08
CA GLY A 487 -14.89 -3.20 1.85
C GLY A 487 -14.06 -3.31 0.56
N HIS A 488 -14.22 -4.39 -0.21
CA HIS A 488 -13.54 -4.61 -1.50
C HIS A 488 -14.20 -3.79 -2.62
N VAL A 489 -13.95 -2.47 -2.61
CA VAL A 489 -14.60 -1.51 -3.52
C VAL A 489 -13.84 -1.25 -4.83
N ASP A 490 -12.61 -1.74 -4.93
CA ASP A 490 -11.72 -1.42 -6.05
C ASP A 490 -12.17 -2.05 -7.38
N ASP A 491 -11.91 -1.32 -8.47
CA ASP A 491 -12.21 -1.71 -9.84
C ASP A 491 -10.93 -2.10 -10.59
N ILE A 492 -10.71 -3.41 -10.74
CA ILE A 492 -9.49 -3.94 -11.34
C ILE A 492 -9.59 -4.12 -12.86
N ARG A 493 -10.59 -3.54 -13.55
CA ARG A 493 -10.76 -3.69 -15.00
C ARG A 493 -9.52 -3.31 -15.81
N SER A 494 -8.76 -2.33 -15.35
CA SER A 494 -7.51 -1.86 -15.98
C SER A 494 -6.37 -2.90 -15.95
N ARG A 495 -6.45 -3.91 -15.06
CA ARG A 495 -5.39 -4.91 -14.90
C ARG A 495 -5.34 -5.87 -16.08
N SER A 496 -4.12 -6.17 -16.52
CA SER A 496 -3.85 -7.19 -17.55
C SER A 496 -4.20 -8.62 -17.11
N SER A 497 -4.36 -8.87 -15.80
CA SER A 497 -4.72 -10.17 -15.22
C SER A 497 -5.67 -9.99 -14.03
N TRP A 498 -6.72 -10.80 -13.91
CA TRP A 498 -7.74 -10.70 -12.87
C TRP A 498 -7.75 -11.92 -11.94
N SER A 499 -7.40 -11.70 -10.68
CA SER A 499 -7.40 -12.68 -9.58
C SER A 499 -8.72 -12.73 -8.81
N ARG A 500 -9.70 -11.92 -9.20
CA ARG A 500 -11.09 -11.94 -8.71
C ARG A 500 -12.02 -11.35 -9.78
N VAL A 501 -13.33 -11.34 -9.52
CA VAL A 501 -14.29 -10.60 -10.35
C VAL A 501 -13.94 -9.10 -10.29
N PRO A 502 -13.95 -8.39 -11.43
CA PRO A 502 -13.24 -7.12 -11.54
C PRO A 502 -13.83 -5.97 -10.73
N TYR A 503 -15.15 -5.94 -10.56
CA TYR A 503 -15.90 -4.94 -9.80
C TYR A 503 -17.21 -5.56 -9.29
N GLY A 504 -18.02 -4.79 -8.54
CA GLY A 504 -19.33 -5.25 -8.04
C GLY A 504 -19.24 -6.28 -6.90
N VAL A 505 -18.06 -6.45 -6.31
CA VAL A 505 -17.85 -7.34 -5.13
C VAL A 505 -18.50 -6.73 -3.89
N ALA A 506 -18.28 -5.44 -3.66
CA ALA A 506 -18.96 -4.68 -2.63
C ALA A 506 -20.36 -4.25 -3.10
N ARG A 507 -21.35 -4.41 -2.22
CA ARG A 507 -22.74 -4.03 -2.46
C ARG A 507 -23.12 -2.89 -1.51
N GLN A 508 -23.90 -1.94 -1.99
CA GLN A 508 -24.42 -0.83 -1.20
C GLN A 508 -25.92 -0.70 -1.37
N PHE A 509 -26.64 -0.43 -0.28
CA PHE A 509 -28.09 -0.35 -0.23
C PHE A 509 -28.51 0.91 0.50
N ASP A 510 -29.29 1.77 -0.15
CA ASP A 510 -29.83 2.96 0.49
C ASP A 510 -30.85 2.59 1.57
N ILE A 511 -30.70 3.18 2.76
CA ILE A 511 -31.62 2.99 3.88
C ILE A 511 -32.86 3.84 3.62
N THR A 512 -33.84 3.27 2.94
CA THR A 512 -35.10 3.94 2.54
C THR A 512 -36.27 3.63 3.48
N THR A 513 -36.21 2.52 4.20
CA THR A 513 -37.23 2.05 5.14
C THR A 513 -36.59 1.62 6.46
N THR A 514 -37.38 1.54 7.54
CA THR A 514 -36.89 1.14 8.87
C THR A 514 -36.43 -0.31 8.94
N THR A 515 -36.97 -1.17 8.08
CA THR A 515 -36.52 -2.56 7.93
C THR A 515 -36.27 -2.82 6.45
N MET A 516 -35.13 -3.42 6.14
CA MET A 516 -34.72 -3.74 4.78
C MET A 516 -33.97 -5.07 4.72
N GLN A 517 -33.93 -5.65 3.53
CA GLN A 517 -33.13 -6.83 3.22
C GLN A 517 -31.91 -6.40 2.41
N VAL A 518 -30.77 -6.98 2.73
CA VAL A 518 -29.48 -6.74 2.05
C VAL A 518 -28.76 -8.08 1.86
N GLY A 519 -27.80 -8.15 0.94
CA GLY A 519 -27.01 -9.37 0.73
C GLY A 519 -25.95 -9.18 -0.35
N SER A 520 -25.00 -10.11 -0.42
CA SER A 520 -23.94 -10.09 -1.44
C SER A 520 -23.61 -11.52 -1.86
N GLU A 521 -23.38 -11.70 -3.15
CA GLU A 521 -22.94 -12.95 -3.77
C GLU A 521 -21.56 -13.36 -3.23
N PHE A 522 -20.72 -12.39 -2.87
CA PHE A 522 -19.38 -12.61 -2.31
C PHE A 522 -19.35 -12.59 -0.78
N GLY A 523 -20.44 -12.14 -0.16
CA GLY A 523 -20.47 -11.84 1.27
C GLY A 523 -19.57 -10.66 1.62
N GLY A 524 -19.36 -10.43 2.90
CA GLY A 524 -18.46 -9.39 3.38
C GLY A 524 -18.82 -8.88 4.77
N ALA A 525 -17.89 -8.16 5.39
CA ALA A 525 -18.20 -7.37 6.58
C ALA A 525 -19.35 -6.40 6.29
N ILE A 526 -20.24 -6.22 7.25
CA ILE A 526 -21.38 -5.33 7.14
C ILE A 526 -20.97 -3.99 7.76
N TYR A 527 -21.31 -2.89 7.09
CA TYR A 527 -21.08 -1.54 7.59
C TYR A 527 -22.35 -0.70 7.53
N ILE A 528 -22.51 0.20 8.49
CA ILE A 528 -23.46 1.31 8.39
C ILE A 528 -22.68 2.55 7.93
N ASP A 529 -23.00 3.03 6.73
CA ASP A 529 -22.34 4.17 6.08
C ASP A 529 -23.20 5.42 6.26
N LEU A 530 -22.73 6.33 7.10
CA LEU A 530 -23.41 7.60 7.40
C LEU A 530 -23.00 8.76 6.48
N GLY A 531 -22.05 8.54 5.57
CA GLY A 531 -21.50 9.58 4.69
C GLY A 531 -20.56 10.58 5.39
N ASP A 532 -20.07 11.56 4.65
CA ASP A 532 -19.08 12.55 5.13
C ASP A 532 -19.68 13.57 6.13
N GLU A 533 -20.96 13.91 5.99
CA GLU A 533 -21.64 14.91 6.82
C GLU A 533 -22.93 14.34 7.42
N PRO A 534 -22.82 13.42 8.40
CA PRO A 534 -23.95 12.81 9.04
C PRO A 534 -24.71 13.82 9.90
N VAL A 535 -26.02 13.62 10.03
CA VAL A 535 -26.85 14.38 10.97
C VAL A 535 -26.61 13.85 12.38
N PHE A 536 -26.05 14.70 13.25
CA PHE A 536 -25.80 14.34 14.64
C PHE A 536 -27.11 14.11 15.42
N GLN A 537 -27.28 12.89 15.92
CA GLN A 537 -28.48 12.41 16.63
C GLN A 537 -28.11 11.52 17.85
N GLY A 538 -26.87 11.59 18.33
CA GLY A 538 -26.33 10.72 19.37
C GLY A 538 -26.22 9.25 18.92
N THR A 539 -26.19 8.34 19.88
CA THR A 539 -26.10 6.90 19.63
C THR A 539 -27.45 6.31 19.22
N GLN A 540 -27.45 5.48 18.19
CA GLN A 540 -28.64 4.92 17.56
C GLN A 540 -28.53 3.40 17.41
N ASP A 541 -29.56 2.66 17.80
CA ASP A 541 -29.52 1.19 17.76
C ASP A 541 -29.93 0.65 16.39
N VAL A 542 -29.09 -0.23 15.83
CA VAL A 542 -29.34 -0.95 14.58
C VAL A 542 -29.36 -2.45 14.86
N THR A 543 -30.42 -3.15 14.47
CA THR A 543 -30.52 -4.61 14.62
C THR A 543 -30.24 -5.28 13.28
N ILE A 544 -29.32 -6.24 13.28
CA ILE A 544 -28.92 -7.01 12.11
C ILE A 544 -29.17 -8.50 12.40
N SER A 545 -29.94 -9.15 11.54
CA SER A 545 -30.35 -10.55 11.65
C SER A 545 -29.88 -11.40 10.48
N ASN A 546 -29.59 -12.67 10.75
CA ASN A 546 -29.06 -13.65 9.78
C ASN A 546 -27.63 -13.34 9.30
N ALA A 547 -26.81 -12.73 10.15
CA ALA A 547 -25.39 -12.54 9.91
C ALA A 547 -24.54 -13.57 10.68
N ILE A 548 -23.25 -13.67 10.37
CA ILE A 548 -22.27 -14.40 11.21
C ILE A 548 -21.39 -13.41 11.97
N LEU A 549 -20.83 -13.85 13.09
CA LEU A 549 -19.90 -13.05 13.87
C LEU A 549 -18.54 -12.94 13.16
N ALA A 550 -17.99 -11.73 13.08
CA ALA A 550 -16.65 -11.46 12.60
C ALA A 550 -15.69 -11.20 13.77
N PRO A 551 -14.42 -11.65 13.71
CA PRO A 551 -13.43 -11.25 14.70
C PRO A 551 -13.31 -9.73 14.70
N THR A 552 -13.64 -9.11 15.84
CA THR A 552 -13.67 -7.65 15.96
C THR A 552 -12.94 -7.24 17.22
N PHE A 553 -12.01 -6.31 17.08
CA PHE A 553 -11.35 -5.63 18.18
C PHE A 553 -11.61 -4.14 18.06
N VAL A 554 -12.10 -3.53 19.14
CA VAL A 554 -12.28 -2.08 19.25
C VAL A 554 -11.42 -1.58 20.40
N LEU A 555 -10.44 -0.74 20.10
CA LEU A 555 -9.50 -0.19 21.07
C LEU A 555 -10.25 0.60 22.16
N GLY A 556 -9.96 0.29 23.42
CA GLY A 556 -10.66 0.90 24.56
C GLY A 556 -11.98 0.23 24.95
N GLU A 557 -12.56 -0.62 24.09
CA GLU A 557 -13.79 -1.37 24.39
C GLU A 557 -13.54 -2.88 24.57
N THR A 558 -12.69 -3.46 23.73
CA THR A 558 -12.32 -4.89 23.79
C THR A 558 -10.97 -5.04 24.48
N THR A 559 -10.90 -5.85 25.54
CA THR A 559 -9.62 -6.19 26.18
C THR A 559 -8.87 -7.28 25.40
N ASP A 560 -7.54 -7.33 25.52
CA ASP A 560 -6.72 -8.41 24.90
C ASP A 560 -7.16 -9.80 25.36
N GLN A 561 -7.56 -9.96 26.63
CA GLN A 561 -8.09 -11.22 27.15
C GLN A 561 -9.43 -11.60 26.48
N GLN A 562 -10.39 -10.68 26.39
CA GLN A 562 -11.65 -10.92 25.68
C GLN A 562 -11.40 -11.22 24.20
N TRP A 563 -10.42 -10.56 23.58
CA TRP A 563 -10.01 -10.84 22.23
C TRP A 563 -9.55 -12.29 22.06
N ILE A 564 -8.61 -12.73 22.90
CA ILE A 564 -8.03 -14.08 22.87
C ILE A 564 -9.10 -15.15 23.11
N GLU A 565 -9.95 -14.96 24.11
CA GLU A 565 -10.90 -15.96 24.59
C GLU A 565 -12.19 -16.00 23.76
N GLN A 566 -12.61 -14.88 23.18
CA GLN A 566 -13.97 -14.72 22.65
C GLN A 566 -14.02 -14.19 21.21
N GLN A 567 -13.17 -13.24 20.81
CA GLN A 567 -13.32 -12.55 19.52
C GLN A 567 -12.48 -13.15 18.39
N ARG A 568 -11.19 -13.43 18.63
CA ARG A 568 -10.23 -13.81 17.57
C ARG A 568 -10.58 -15.11 16.86
N GLY A 569 -11.41 -15.95 17.49
CA GLY A 569 -11.86 -17.25 16.98
C GLY A 569 -13.13 -17.21 16.13
N MET A 570 -13.76 -16.04 15.96
CA MET A 570 -15.04 -15.91 15.25
C MET A 570 -14.97 -16.38 13.77
N PRO A 571 -16.07 -16.92 13.22
CA PRO A 571 -16.04 -17.72 11.99
C PRO A 571 -15.88 -16.93 10.69
N ALA A 572 -16.07 -15.60 10.69
CA ALA A 572 -15.92 -14.83 9.46
C ALA A 572 -14.48 -14.86 8.92
N PRO A 573 -14.30 -14.82 7.60
CA PRO A 573 -12.99 -14.94 6.99
C PRO A 573 -12.18 -13.62 6.99
N TYR A 574 -12.82 -12.50 7.30
CA TYR A 574 -12.20 -11.20 7.54
C TYR A 574 -12.51 -10.71 8.96
N ALA A 575 -11.54 -9.99 9.52
CA ALA A 575 -11.57 -9.39 10.85
C ALA A 575 -11.52 -7.86 10.75
N GLU A 576 -12.09 -7.20 11.76
CA GLU A 576 -12.10 -5.74 11.91
C GLU A 576 -11.26 -5.36 13.14
N LEU A 577 -10.23 -4.56 12.95
CA LEU A 577 -9.46 -3.93 14.04
C LEU A 577 -9.71 -2.42 13.99
N VAL A 578 -10.24 -1.85 15.06
CA VAL A 578 -10.79 -0.48 15.06
C VAL A 578 -10.23 0.33 16.23
N SER A 579 -9.81 1.56 15.94
CA SER A 579 -9.60 2.64 16.91
C SER A 579 -10.38 3.88 16.46
N ASP A 580 -10.33 4.96 17.24
CA ASP A 580 -10.92 6.24 16.84
C ASP A 580 -10.30 6.82 15.56
N GLY A 581 -9.03 6.50 15.31
CA GLY A 581 -8.26 7.01 14.17
C GLY A 581 -8.20 6.07 12.97
N VAL A 582 -8.04 4.76 13.18
CA VAL A 582 -7.81 3.80 12.09
C VAL A 582 -8.72 2.58 12.24
N ALA A 583 -9.36 2.18 11.14
CA ALA A 583 -10.13 0.95 11.04
C ALA A 583 -9.55 0.06 9.94
N MET A 584 -9.24 -1.20 10.25
CA MET A 584 -8.60 -2.13 9.33
C MET A 584 -9.46 -3.38 9.11
N SER A 585 -9.67 -3.72 7.84
CA SER A 585 -10.29 -4.96 7.40
C SER A 585 -9.22 -5.90 6.84
N VAL A 586 -8.88 -6.95 7.58
CA VAL A 586 -7.79 -7.89 7.25
C VAL A 586 -8.27 -9.34 7.24
N PRO A 587 -7.63 -10.26 6.48
CA PRO A 587 -7.94 -11.68 6.54
C PRO A 587 -7.85 -12.22 7.98
N SER A 588 -8.89 -12.91 8.44
CA SER A 588 -8.94 -13.48 9.79
C SER A 588 -7.81 -14.47 10.05
N SER A 589 -7.25 -15.09 9.01
CA SER A 589 -6.10 -16.00 9.12
C SER A 589 -4.84 -15.32 9.66
N TRP A 590 -4.69 -14.02 9.46
CA TRP A 590 -3.50 -13.27 9.92
C TRP A 590 -3.56 -12.95 11.41
N ILE A 591 -4.77 -12.84 11.97
CA ILE A 591 -4.98 -12.40 13.36
C ILE A 591 -5.24 -13.55 14.34
N ARG A 592 -5.29 -14.82 13.88
CA ARG A 592 -5.61 -15.95 14.76
C ARG A 592 -4.59 -16.14 15.90
N ASN A 593 -3.36 -15.68 15.69
CA ASN A 593 -2.27 -15.73 16.67
C ASN A 593 -1.86 -14.33 17.17
N LEU A 594 -2.71 -13.32 16.98
CA LEU A 594 -2.47 -11.98 17.51
C LEU A 594 -2.89 -11.97 18.99
N ASP A 595 -1.93 -11.85 19.90
CA ASP A 595 -2.18 -11.90 21.35
C ASP A 595 -2.40 -10.51 21.96
N SER A 596 -1.80 -9.45 21.42
CA SER A 596 -2.01 -8.07 21.90
C SER A 596 -2.44 -7.11 20.77
N PRO A 597 -3.72 -7.14 20.37
CA PRO A 597 -4.28 -6.14 19.46
C PRO A 597 -4.31 -4.72 20.07
N THR A 598 -4.34 -4.57 21.41
CA THR A 598 -4.25 -3.26 22.06
C THR A 598 -2.97 -2.54 21.69
N ALA A 599 -1.81 -3.19 21.85
CA ALA A 599 -0.52 -2.61 21.48
C ALA A 599 -0.43 -2.28 19.98
N LEU A 600 -0.96 -3.17 19.13
CA LEU A 600 -1.00 -2.97 17.68
C LEU A 600 -1.86 -1.75 17.28
N MET A 601 -3.06 -1.62 17.83
CA MET A 601 -3.95 -0.52 17.46
C MET A 601 -3.51 0.81 18.09
N ASN A 602 -2.87 0.79 19.26
CA ASN A 602 -2.19 1.97 19.80
C ASN A 602 -1.07 2.46 18.87
N TYR A 603 -0.29 1.55 18.27
CA TYR A 603 0.73 1.90 17.29
C TYR A 603 0.14 2.62 16.07
N TRP A 604 -0.90 2.05 15.45
CA TRP A 604 -1.54 2.66 14.29
C TRP A 604 -2.27 3.97 14.63
N GLN A 605 -2.83 4.08 15.83
CA GLN A 605 -3.38 5.34 16.33
C GLN A 605 -2.29 6.41 16.46
N GLN A 606 -1.13 6.08 17.03
CA GLN A 606 -0.01 7.01 17.16
C GLN A 606 0.52 7.48 15.79
N VAL A 607 0.63 6.56 14.82
CA VAL A 607 0.99 6.91 13.43
C VAL A 607 0.06 8.00 12.88
N LEU A 608 -1.25 7.76 12.94
CA LEU A 608 -2.23 8.70 12.39
C LEU A 608 -2.27 10.02 13.17
N GLU A 609 -2.29 9.97 14.51
CA GLU A 609 -2.32 11.15 15.37
C GLU A 609 -1.09 12.04 15.14
N PHE A 610 0.08 11.44 14.90
CA PHE A 610 1.28 12.22 14.59
C PHE A 610 1.22 12.84 13.20
N GLN A 611 0.68 12.14 12.21
CA GLN A 611 0.46 12.73 10.89
C GLN A 611 -0.56 13.88 10.93
N ASP A 612 -1.64 13.75 11.72
CA ASP A 612 -2.56 14.85 12.00
C ASP A 612 -1.88 16.04 12.65
N TYR A 613 -1.02 15.77 13.63
CA TYR A 613 -0.25 16.79 14.31
C TYR A 613 0.61 17.57 13.33
N VAL A 614 1.39 16.89 12.48
CA VAL A 614 2.24 17.55 11.47
C VAL A 614 1.42 18.34 10.45
N ALA A 615 0.24 17.85 10.08
CA ALA A 615 -0.65 18.50 9.13
C ALA A 615 -1.43 19.69 9.71
N GLY A 616 -1.45 19.85 11.04
CA GLY A 616 -2.32 20.82 11.72
C GLY A 616 -3.80 20.46 11.61
N HIS A 617 -4.13 19.17 11.54
CA HIS A 617 -5.50 18.64 11.39
C HIS A 617 -6.11 18.17 12.72
N GLU A 618 -5.48 18.47 13.86
CA GLU A 618 -5.92 17.90 15.13
C GLU A 618 -7.35 18.32 15.48
N GLY A 619 -8.19 17.34 15.81
CA GLY A 619 -9.60 17.57 16.13
C GLY A 619 -10.52 17.80 14.92
N HIS A 620 -10.02 17.69 13.69
CA HIS A 620 -10.84 17.77 12.47
C HIS A 620 -11.42 16.43 12.06
N ARG A 621 -10.77 15.32 12.46
CA ARG A 621 -11.31 13.98 12.21
C ARG A 621 -12.60 13.75 12.98
N ARG A 622 -13.59 13.26 12.26
CA ARG A 622 -14.88 12.82 12.80
C ARG A 622 -15.08 11.31 12.62
N GLY A 623 -14.04 10.54 12.34
CA GLY A 623 -14.11 9.09 12.20
C GLY A 623 -12.79 8.51 11.72
N PRO A 624 -12.66 7.17 11.76
CA PRO A 624 -11.41 6.53 11.42
C PRO A 624 -11.16 6.50 9.91
N GLU A 625 -9.91 6.67 9.51
CA GLU A 625 -9.46 6.30 8.17
C GLU A 625 -9.47 4.78 8.04
N ARG A 626 -9.92 4.30 6.87
CA ARG A 626 -10.18 2.87 6.68
C ARG A 626 -9.16 2.25 5.75
N ILE A 627 -8.57 1.15 6.18
CA ILE A 627 -7.71 0.29 5.37
C ILE A 627 -8.47 -1.00 5.08
N ASN A 628 -8.55 -1.40 3.81
CA ASN A 628 -9.13 -2.66 3.41
C ASN A 628 -8.15 -3.45 2.53
N VAL A 629 -7.70 -4.59 3.03
CA VAL A 629 -6.84 -5.51 2.27
C VAL A 629 -7.70 -6.33 1.30
N ASP A 630 -7.35 -6.32 0.01
CA ASP A 630 -7.99 -7.13 -1.02
C ASP A 630 -6.99 -8.15 -1.58
N VAL A 631 -7.43 -9.19 -2.30
CA VAL A 631 -6.50 -10.09 -2.99
C VAL A 631 -5.74 -9.43 -4.14
N GLN A 632 -6.31 -8.36 -4.70
CA GLN A 632 -5.77 -7.62 -5.82
C GLN A 632 -6.38 -6.22 -5.87
N ILE A 633 -5.55 -5.24 -6.21
CA ILE A 633 -5.94 -3.84 -6.43
C ILE A 633 -5.70 -3.41 -7.90
N SER A 634 -6.27 -2.27 -8.27
CA SER A 634 -6.40 -1.75 -9.63
C SER A 634 -5.11 -1.12 -10.14
N VAL A 635 -4.30 -0.55 -9.24
CA VAL A 635 -3.05 0.13 -9.57
C VAL A 635 -2.09 0.09 -8.38
N GLY A 636 -0.80 0.28 -8.65
CA GLY A 636 0.20 0.47 -7.59
C GLY A 636 0.52 -0.78 -6.78
N LEU A 637 1.35 -0.57 -5.75
CA LEU A 637 1.58 -1.53 -4.68
C LEU A 637 0.50 -1.41 -3.61
N LEU A 638 0.10 -0.18 -3.32
CA LEU A 638 -1.01 0.27 -2.50
C LEU A 638 -1.62 1.48 -3.22
N HIS A 639 -2.82 1.93 -2.83
CA HIS A 639 -3.30 3.25 -3.19
C HIS A 639 -4.23 3.83 -2.13
N ALA A 640 -4.15 5.14 -1.95
CA ALA A 640 -4.97 5.90 -1.05
C ALA A 640 -6.42 6.07 -1.55
N GLY A 641 -7.28 6.51 -0.65
CA GLY A 641 -8.72 6.60 -0.84
C GLY A 641 -9.48 6.21 0.44
N TYR A 642 -10.80 6.18 0.35
CA TYR A 642 -11.63 5.65 1.44
C TYR A 642 -12.43 4.44 0.93
N PRO A 643 -11.97 3.20 1.19
CA PRO A 643 -10.80 2.83 2.00
C PRO A 643 -9.47 2.94 1.23
N ILE A 644 -8.37 3.05 1.97
CA ILE A 644 -7.01 2.76 1.49
C ILE A 644 -6.97 1.28 1.16
N GLN A 645 -6.39 0.92 0.02
CA GLN A 645 -6.40 -0.46 -0.46
C GLN A 645 -5.00 -0.99 -0.72
N GLY A 646 -4.78 -2.24 -0.31
CA GLY A 646 -3.55 -2.97 -0.55
C GLY A 646 -3.81 -4.44 -0.86
N PRO A 647 -3.00 -5.08 -1.71
CA PRO A 647 -3.14 -6.49 -2.00
C PRO A 647 -2.62 -7.34 -0.82
N THR A 648 -3.21 -8.51 -0.60
CA THR A 648 -2.79 -9.45 0.46
C THR A 648 -1.32 -9.81 0.36
N SER A 649 -0.75 -9.86 -0.85
CA SER A 649 0.66 -10.16 -1.10
C SER A 649 1.64 -9.10 -0.58
N ALA A 650 1.18 -7.88 -0.30
CA ALA A 650 2.01 -6.76 0.17
C ALA A 650 1.64 -6.25 1.57
N SER A 651 0.61 -6.82 2.21
CA SER A 651 -0.03 -6.19 3.37
C SER A 651 0.05 -7.00 4.67
N THR A 652 0.78 -8.12 4.67
CA THR A 652 0.91 -8.97 5.88
C THR A 652 1.60 -8.27 7.04
N GLY A 653 2.40 -7.23 6.76
CA GLY A 653 3.07 -6.40 7.76
C GLY A 653 2.13 -5.62 8.68
N LEU A 654 0.89 -5.32 8.22
CA LEU A 654 -0.09 -4.51 8.95
C LEU A 654 -0.38 -4.98 10.38
N VAL A 655 -0.29 -6.29 10.62
CA VAL A 655 -0.59 -6.90 11.92
C VAL A 655 0.65 -7.47 12.63
N ASN A 656 1.85 -7.18 12.12
CA ASN A 656 3.11 -7.69 12.65
C ASN A 656 3.84 -6.62 13.50
N LEU A 657 3.38 -6.41 14.74
CA LEU A 657 3.90 -5.37 15.62
C LEU A 657 5.44 -5.42 15.82
N PRO A 658 6.10 -6.58 16.04
CA PRO A 658 7.56 -6.62 16.15
C PRO A 658 8.31 -6.13 14.91
N GLN A 659 7.77 -6.34 13.71
CA GLN A 659 8.33 -5.77 12.49
C GLN A 659 8.07 -4.27 12.42
N LEU A 660 6.83 -3.85 12.67
CA LEU A 660 6.42 -2.44 12.66
C LEU A 660 7.27 -1.57 13.61
N LEU A 661 7.59 -2.06 14.81
CA LEU A 661 8.43 -1.35 15.78
C LEU A 661 9.90 -1.23 15.35
N ARG A 662 10.40 -2.17 14.54
CA ARG A 662 11.79 -2.14 14.03
C ARG A 662 11.94 -1.36 12.74
N GLU A 663 10.96 -1.46 11.86
CA GLU A 663 11.10 -1.06 10.45
C GLU A 663 10.06 -0.03 10.00
N GLY A 664 8.93 0.08 10.69
CA GLY A 664 7.76 0.82 10.22
C GLY A 664 7.02 0.13 9.07
N ASP A 665 6.02 0.80 8.51
CA ASP A 665 5.35 0.41 7.27
C ASP A 665 5.17 1.64 6.39
N TRP A 666 6.27 2.02 5.74
CA TRP A 666 6.30 3.19 4.88
C TRP A 666 5.14 3.26 3.88
N GLY A 667 4.78 2.13 3.27
CA GLY A 667 3.74 2.08 2.26
C GLY A 667 2.41 2.56 2.81
N TYR A 668 1.98 1.99 3.94
CA TYR A 668 0.73 2.42 4.57
C TYR A 668 0.83 3.80 5.23
N PHE A 669 1.99 4.21 5.72
CA PHE A 669 2.19 5.57 6.23
C PHE A 669 2.07 6.61 5.12
N HIS A 670 2.56 6.28 3.93
CA HIS A 670 2.43 7.10 2.73
C HIS A 670 0.97 7.19 2.27
N GLU A 671 0.25 6.06 2.17
CA GLU A 671 -1.16 6.10 1.78
C GLU A 671 -2.04 6.85 2.81
N LEU A 672 -1.75 6.69 4.11
CA LEU A 672 -2.38 7.50 5.15
C LEU A 672 -1.99 8.98 4.98
N GLY A 673 -0.72 9.27 4.69
CA GLY A 673 -0.19 10.62 4.46
C GLY A 673 -0.95 11.42 3.40
N HIS A 674 -1.47 10.76 2.36
CA HIS A 674 -2.29 11.42 1.36
C HIS A 674 -3.60 11.98 1.94
N GLU A 675 -4.10 11.42 3.03
CA GLU A 675 -5.27 11.94 3.74
C GLU A 675 -4.97 13.29 4.39
N MET A 676 -3.73 13.52 4.82
CA MET A 676 -3.28 14.79 5.39
C MET A 676 -3.10 15.86 4.32
N GLN A 677 -2.82 15.44 3.08
CA GLN A 677 -2.79 16.32 1.91
C GLN A 677 -4.18 16.78 1.46
N ARG A 678 -5.28 16.41 2.11
CA ARG A 678 -6.62 16.89 1.72
C ARG A 678 -6.82 18.37 2.07
N ARG A 679 -7.62 19.07 1.25
CA ARG A 679 -8.09 20.41 1.62
C ARG A 679 -9.22 20.32 2.64
N PRO A 680 -9.25 21.25 3.61
CA PRO A 680 -10.41 21.42 4.50
C PRO A 680 -11.75 21.70 3.78
N ASP A 681 -11.72 22.16 2.52
CA ASP A 681 -12.90 22.57 1.74
C ASP A 681 -13.49 21.52 0.82
N LYS A 682 -12.86 20.35 0.72
CA LYS A 682 -13.29 19.28 -0.18
C LYS A 682 -13.34 17.96 0.57
N SER A 683 -14.40 17.20 0.33
CA SER A 683 -14.49 15.81 0.77
C SER A 683 -13.53 14.87 0.01
N TRP A 684 -12.97 15.30 -1.13
CA TRP A 684 -12.06 14.50 -1.96
C TRP A 684 -11.14 15.36 -2.86
N GLY A 685 -9.87 14.95 -3.02
CA GLY A 685 -8.90 15.54 -3.97
C GLY A 685 -7.49 15.75 -3.38
N TRP A 686 -6.48 15.65 -4.24
CA TRP A 686 -5.05 15.72 -3.88
C TRP A 686 -4.41 17.11 -4.03
N ASP A 687 -5.15 18.07 -4.58
CA ASP A 687 -4.74 19.47 -4.64
C ASP A 687 -4.93 20.09 -3.26
N ASN A 688 -3.88 20.37 -2.49
CA ASN A 688 -3.94 21.26 -1.32
C ASN A 688 -3.32 22.62 -1.63
N TYR A 689 -2.95 23.41 -0.61
CA TYR A 689 -2.42 24.77 -0.77
C TYR A 689 -0.89 24.83 -0.67
N TYR A 690 -0.24 23.68 -0.43
CA TYR A 690 1.17 23.57 -0.12
C TYR A 690 1.90 22.44 -0.91
N THR A 691 1.17 21.69 -1.72
CA THR A 691 1.69 20.70 -2.67
C THR A 691 1.83 21.36 -4.04
N PHE A 692 3.05 21.49 -4.54
CA PHE A 692 3.28 22.07 -5.85
C PHE A 692 2.78 21.14 -6.97
N PRO A 693 2.45 21.69 -8.17
CA PRO A 693 2.07 20.86 -9.30
C PRO A 693 3.13 19.81 -9.64
N GLY A 694 2.77 18.53 -9.55
CA GLY A 694 3.67 17.39 -9.79
C GLY A 694 4.26 16.76 -8.52
N ASP A 695 4.14 17.40 -7.35
CA ASP A 695 4.79 16.99 -6.10
C ASP A 695 3.87 16.22 -5.15
N VAL A 696 2.71 15.74 -5.62
CA VAL A 696 1.75 15.02 -4.77
C VAL A 696 2.37 13.77 -4.11
N GLU A 697 3.20 13.04 -4.86
CA GLU A 697 3.95 11.87 -4.37
C GLU A 697 5.20 12.26 -3.57
N VAL A 698 5.54 13.55 -3.52
CA VAL A 698 6.69 14.06 -2.79
C VAL A 698 6.27 14.57 -1.42
N THR A 699 5.31 15.51 -1.35
CA THR A 699 4.91 16.15 -0.08
C THR A 699 4.17 15.20 0.86
N VAL A 700 3.57 14.12 0.35
CA VAL A 700 2.97 13.06 1.16
C VAL A 700 3.98 12.43 2.12
N ASN A 701 5.25 12.38 1.70
CA ASN A 701 6.30 11.79 2.49
C ASN A 701 6.68 12.66 3.70
N ILE A 702 6.35 13.95 3.73
CA ILE A 702 6.44 14.76 4.96
C ILE A 702 5.72 14.03 6.12
N PHE A 703 4.53 13.50 5.86
CA PHE A 703 3.73 12.77 6.85
C PHE A 703 4.23 11.33 7.05
N ALA A 704 4.63 10.64 5.98
CA ALA A 704 5.11 9.27 6.07
C ALA A 704 6.39 9.15 6.92
N ASN A 705 7.36 10.05 6.71
CA ASN A 705 8.61 10.09 7.48
C ASN A 705 8.40 10.60 8.90
N ALA A 706 7.54 11.61 9.10
CA ALA A 706 7.16 12.04 10.43
C ALA A 706 6.63 10.87 11.25
N ALA A 707 5.69 10.08 10.69
CA ALA A 707 5.20 8.88 11.33
C ALA A 707 6.31 7.87 11.63
N LEU A 708 7.21 7.63 10.67
CA LEU A 708 8.34 6.73 10.85
C LEU A 708 9.22 7.13 12.04
N GLU A 709 9.61 8.40 12.14
CA GLU A 709 10.40 8.94 13.25
C GLU A 709 9.67 8.85 14.60
N ALA A 710 8.34 8.98 14.60
CA ALA A 710 7.54 8.89 15.82
C ALA A 710 7.46 7.47 16.39
N VAL A 711 7.51 6.44 15.55
CA VAL A 711 7.20 5.05 15.97
C VAL A 711 8.35 4.05 15.81
N VAL A 712 9.43 4.43 15.14
CA VAL A 712 10.63 3.60 14.98
C VAL A 712 11.77 4.18 15.81
N ALA A 713 12.20 3.44 16.84
CA ALA A 713 13.17 3.94 17.81
C ALA A 713 14.58 4.18 17.24
N THR A 714 15.03 3.32 16.32
CA THR A 714 16.34 3.43 15.66
C THR A 714 16.19 3.14 14.16
N PRO A 715 15.74 4.13 13.37
CA PRO A 715 15.63 3.97 11.92
C PRO A 715 17.00 3.67 11.32
N GLY A 716 17.09 2.71 10.40
CA GLY A 716 18.30 2.50 9.60
C GLY A 716 18.49 3.57 8.53
N THR A 717 19.50 3.44 7.68
CA THR A 717 19.78 4.39 6.58
C THR A 717 19.32 3.88 5.20
N SER A 718 18.63 2.74 5.17
CA SER A 718 18.16 2.10 3.93
C SER A 718 16.70 2.44 3.60
N GLY A 719 16.30 2.23 2.34
CA GLY A 719 14.93 2.50 1.91
C GLY A 719 14.55 3.96 2.08
N TRP A 720 13.55 4.22 2.93
CA TRP A 720 13.08 5.57 3.27
C TRP A 720 13.51 6.06 4.65
N GLN A 721 14.18 5.21 5.42
CA GLN A 721 14.56 5.50 6.81
C GLN A 721 15.71 6.52 6.92
N TRP A 722 16.45 6.75 5.83
CA TRP A 722 17.52 7.76 5.76
C TRP A 722 17.05 9.19 6.08
N SER A 723 15.76 9.51 5.97
CA SER A 723 15.25 10.85 6.29
C SER A 723 15.40 11.21 7.76
N ALA A 724 15.45 10.21 8.64
CA ALA A 724 15.58 10.40 10.08
C ALA A 724 17.02 10.70 10.51
N HIS A 725 17.95 10.75 9.54
CA HIS A 725 19.38 10.98 9.73
C HIS A 725 19.72 12.33 9.09
N PRO A 726 19.82 13.43 9.87
CA PRO A 726 20.01 14.77 9.33
C PRO A 726 21.26 14.89 8.45
N ASP A 727 22.33 14.16 8.76
CA ASP A 727 23.58 14.12 8.00
C ASP A 727 23.40 13.50 6.61
N GLU A 728 22.64 12.41 6.51
CA GLU A 728 22.24 11.81 5.23
C GLU A 728 21.34 12.74 4.42
N VAL A 729 20.36 13.38 5.08
CA VAL A 729 19.48 14.38 4.46
C VAL A 729 20.30 15.55 3.87
N MET A 730 21.21 16.11 4.66
CA MET A 730 22.08 17.21 4.25
C MET A 730 23.02 16.79 3.10
N THR A 731 23.61 15.60 3.19
CA THR A 731 24.50 15.07 2.14
C THR A 731 23.77 14.97 0.80
N ARG A 732 22.54 14.45 0.81
CA ARG A 732 21.69 14.35 -0.38
C ARG A 732 21.22 15.70 -0.89
N ALA A 733 20.94 16.65 0.01
CA ALA A 733 20.60 18.03 -0.37
C ALA A 733 21.75 18.72 -1.09
N ILE A 734 22.98 18.65 -0.55
CA ILE A 734 24.18 19.20 -1.17
C ILE A 734 24.40 18.58 -2.56
N ALA A 735 24.27 17.27 -2.68
CA ALA A 735 24.38 16.58 -3.97
C ALA A 735 23.32 17.07 -4.98
N THR A 736 22.07 17.27 -4.53
CA THR A 736 20.95 17.71 -5.38
C THR A 736 21.08 19.16 -5.83
N ILE A 737 21.54 20.05 -4.95
CA ILE A 737 21.75 21.47 -5.28
C ILE A 737 22.89 21.62 -6.29
N ASN A 738 23.96 20.84 -6.12
CA ASN A 738 25.14 20.86 -6.99
C ASN A 738 24.98 20.07 -8.30
N ASP A 739 23.84 19.41 -8.52
CA ASP A 739 23.55 18.73 -9.78
C ASP A 739 23.43 19.74 -10.94
N ALA A 740 24.44 19.75 -11.80
CA ALA A 740 24.49 20.61 -12.98
C ALA A 740 23.40 20.28 -14.02
N GLY A 741 22.77 19.10 -13.94
CA GLY A 741 21.67 18.69 -14.81
C GLY A 741 20.30 19.28 -14.43
N ALA A 742 20.16 19.83 -13.22
CA ALA A 742 18.89 20.35 -12.69
C ALA A 742 19.01 21.85 -12.35
N SER A 743 18.40 22.70 -13.16
CA SER A 743 18.62 24.17 -13.11
C SER A 743 17.62 24.94 -12.26
N THR A 744 16.41 24.40 -12.11
CA THR A 744 15.32 24.97 -11.31
C THR A 744 14.90 23.98 -10.20
N PHE A 745 14.12 24.44 -9.22
CA PHE A 745 13.58 23.55 -8.18
C PHE A 745 12.80 22.36 -8.77
N ASP A 746 11.98 22.61 -9.79
CA ASP A 746 11.12 21.60 -10.40
C ASP A 746 11.91 20.50 -11.16
N ASP A 747 13.18 20.77 -11.49
CA ASP A 747 14.10 19.78 -12.08
C ASP A 747 14.80 18.91 -11.02
N LYS A 748 14.73 19.29 -9.73
CA LYS A 748 15.51 18.70 -8.63
C LYS A 748 14.73 17.64 -7.87
N ASN A 749 15.45 16.73 -7.23
CA ASN A 749 14.86 15.83 -6.24
C ASN A 749 14.45 16.63 -4.99
N ALA A 750 13.16 16.89 -4.81
CA ALA A 750 12.67 17.73 -3.73
C ALA A 750 12.60 17.05 -2.35
N TYR A 751 12.87 15.74 -2.20
CA TYR A 751 12.81 15.08 -0.89
C TYR A 751 13.72 15.73 0.17
N PRO A 752 15.03 15.96 -0.07
CA PRO A 752 15.90 16.57 0.93
C PRO A 752 15.51 18.01 1.27
N PHE A 753 14.83 18.73 0.37
CA PHE A 753 14.33 20.07 0.66
C PHE A 753 13.32 20.06 1.82
N TYR A 754 12.36 19.14 1.79
CA TYR A 754 11.38 19.05 2.87
C TYR A 754 11.99 18.54 4.18
N PHE A 755 12.87 17.53 4.13
CA PHE A 755 13.45 16.98 5.37
C PHE A 755 14.46 17.92 6.04
N GLN A 756 15.23 18.73 5.29
CA GLN A 756 16.08 19.76 5.90
C GLN A 756 15.30 20.80 6.70
N LEU A 757 14.06 21.09 6.28
CA LEU A 757 13.17 21.97 7.06
C LEU A 757 12.71 21.29 8.35
N ALA A 758 12.51 19.97 8.35
CA ALA A 758 12.19 19.20 9.56
C ALA A 758 13.39 19.16 10.51
N ASP A 759 14.60 18.85 10.00
CA ASP A 759 15.84 18.85 10.79
C ASP A 759 16.13 20.23 11.41
N GLY A 760 15.85 21.29 10.64
CA GLY A 760 16.14 22.67 11.02
C GLY A 760 15.20 23.29 12.05
N PHE A 761 13.92 22.89 12.04
CA PHE A 761 12.86 23.56 12.80
C PHE A 761 11.96 22.61 13.60
N GLY A 762 12.05 21.30 13.37
CA GLY A 762 11.20 20.27 13.95
C GLY A 762 9.80 20.19 13.31
N TRP A 763 9.12 19.07 13.59
CA TRP A 763 7.76 18.80 13.12
C TRP A 763 6.70 19.79 13.64
N GLU A 764 6.94 20.47 14.78
CA GLU A 764 6.06 21.55 15.26
C GLU A 764 6.02 22.74 14.29
N MET A 765 7.11 23.03 13.57
CA MET A 765 7.11 24.10 12.59
C MET A 765 6.25 23.75 11.39
N TYR A 766 6.31 22.50 10.91
CA TYR A 766 5.40 22.00 9.90
C TYR A 766 3.94 22.16 10.34
N ARG A 767 3.61 21.73 11.57
CA ARG A 767 2.28 21.93 12.14
C ARG A 767 1.83 23.39 12.09
N LYS A 768 2.69 24.35 12.48
CA LYS A 768 2.36 25.79 12.45
C LYS A 768 2.14 26.30 11.03
N VAL A 769 3.05 25.98 10.12
CA VAL A 769 2.99 26.45 8.73
C VAL A 769 1.80 25.85 8.00
N LEU A 770 1.63 24.52 8.04
CA LEU A 770 0.52 23.82 7.40
C LEU A 770 -0.81 24.18 8.06
N GLY A 771 -0.86 24.20 9.39
CA GLY A 771 -2.04 24.63 10.16
C GLY A 771 -2.49 26.05 9.86
N SER A 772 -1.59 26.96 9.48
CA SER A 772 -1.96 28.32 9.08
C SER A 772 -2.83 28.37 7.80
N TYR A 773 -2.71 27.37 6.92
CA TYR A 773 -3.62 27.23 5.76
C TYR A 773 -4.99 26.74 6.20
N ASN A 774 -5.04 25.80 7.15
CA ASN A 774 -6.29 25.29 7.72
C ASN A 774 -7.04 26.41 8.47
N GLU A 775 -6.33 27.20 9.28
CA GLU A 775 -6.90 28.33 10.01
C GLU A 775 -7.54 29.37 9.09
N ASP A 776 -6.88 29.72 7.97
CA ASP A 776 -7.46 30.64 6.99
C ASP A 776 -8.75 30.09 6.38
N TYR A 777 -8.84 28.78 6.16
CA TYR A 777 -10.07 28.15 5.71
C TYR A 777 -11.16 28.19 6.78
N ASP A 778 -10.86 27.71 7.98
CA ASP A 778 -11.83 27.55 9.08
C ASP A 778 -12.42 28.89 9.54
N THR A 779 -11.62 29.96 9.44
CA THR A 779 -12.05 31.33 9.76
C THR A 779 -12.75 32.04 8.60
N GLY A 780 -12.88 31.39 7.43
CA GLY A 780 -13.52 31.93 6.24
C GLY A 780 -12.66 32.95 5.47
N ASN A 781 -11.36 33.03 5.76
CA ASN A 781 -10.37 33.87 5.06
C ASN A 781 -9.87 33.20 3.76
N THR A 782 -10.77 32.60 2.99
CA THR A 782 -10.43 31.78 1.81
C THR A 782 -9.77 32.58 0.68
N ALA A 783 -9.88 33.92 0.68
CA ALA A 783 -9.18 34.79 -0.26
C ALA A 783 -7.65 34.82 -0.06
N SER A 784 -7.16 34.37 1.11
CA SER A 784 -5.72 34.30 1.44
C SER A 784 -5.10 32.95 1.06
N LEU A 785 -5.90 32.01 0.57
CA LEU A 785 -5.46 30.68 0.14
C LEU A 785 -4.93 30.75 -1.30
N PRO A 786 -3.76 30.17 -1.60
CA PRO A 786 -3.14 30.26 -2.92
C PRO A 786 -3.88 29.45 -3.98
N SER A 787 -3.86 29.93 -5.23
CA SER A 787 -4.22 29.12 -6.40
C SER A 787 -3.06 28.21 -6.84
N PRO A 788 -3.33 27.04 -7.46
CA PRO A 788 -2.30 26.12 -7.92
C PRO A 788 -1.17 26.76 -8.74
N GLY A 789 0.07 26.35 -8.49
CA GLY A 789 1.27 26.81 -9.20
C GLY A 789 2.02 27.91 -8.45
N GLN A 790 2.18 29.09 -9.06
CA GLN A 790 3.10 30.12 -8.56
C GLN A 790 2.71 30.67 -7.18
N GLN A 791 1.40 30.79 -6.89
CA GLN A 791 0.97 31.34 -5.61
C GLN A 791 1.25 30.40 -4.43
N GLU A 792 1.27 29.08 -4.66
CA GLU A 792 1.63 28.09 -3.64
C GLU A 792 3.10 28.24 -3.24
N LYS A 793 4.01 28.36 -4.22
CA LYS A 793 5.43 28.61 -3.99
C LYS A 793 5.67 29.93 -3.26
N ASP A 794 4.95 30.98 -3.65
CA ASP A 794 5.01 32.29 -3.00
C ASP A 794 4.55 32.23 -1.53
N GLN A 795 3.42 31.58 -1.26
CA GLN A 795 2.88 31.46 0.09
C GLN A 795 3.73 30.53 0.96
N TRP A 796 4.33 29.48 0.40
CA TRP A 796 5.28 28.62 1.11
C TRP A 796 6.44 29.43 1.68
N LEU A 797 7.08 30.26 0.85
CA LEU A 797 8.17 31.15 1.27
C LEU A 797 7.71 32.15 2.35
N ILE A 798 6.58 32.82 2.14
CA ILE A 798 6.07 33.86 3.04
C ILE A 798 5.71 33.28 4.40
N ARG A 799 4.94 32.18 4.42
CA ARG A 799 4.45 31.57 5.66
C ARG A 799 5.58 30.93 6.44
N TRP A 800 6.48 30.20 5.78
CA TRP A 800 7.63 29.64 6.49
C TRP A 800 8.48 30.74 7.12
N SER A 801 8.74 31.83 6.40
CA SER A 801 9.51 32.94 6.95
C SER A 801 8.82 33.58 8.16
N ARG A 802 7.51 33.80 8.06
CA ARG A 802 6.70 34.39 9.13
C ARG A 802 6.65 33.50 10.38
N GLU A 803 6.32 32.22 10.22
CA GLU A 803 6.14 31.30 11.37
C GLU A 803 7.47 30.91 12.03
N SER A 804 8.54 30.77 11.24
CA SER A 804 9.88 30.47 11.78
C SER A 804 10.59 31.68 12.39
N GLY A 805 10.17 32.89 12.03
CA GLY A 805 10.89 34.12 12.38
C GLY A 805 12.26 34.22 11.70
N GLN A 806 12.48 33.48 10.60
CA GLN A 806 13.71 33.49 9.82
C GLN A 806 13.43 33.96 8.38
N ASN A 807 14.39 34.63 7.76
CA ASN A 807 14.35 34.91 6.33
C ASN A 807 14.79 33.65 5.56
N MET A 808 13.83 33.01 4.89
CA MET A 808 14.04 31.77 4.14
C MET A 808 14.50 31.98 2.69
N ILE A 809 14.68 33.23 2.23
CA ILE A 809 15.17 33.52 0.88
C ILE A 809 16.49 32.82 0.56
N PRO A 810 17.52 32.85 1.44
CA PRO A 810 18.78 32.15 1.17
C PRO A 810 18.53 30.67 0.89
N TYR A 811 17.84 29.99 1.80
CA TYR A 811 17.56 28.55 1.68
C TYR A 811 16.72 28.19 0.45
N MET A 812 15.48 28.68 0.39
CA MET A 812 14.50 28.22 -0.61
C MET A 812 14.84 28.74 -2.00
N VAL A 813 15.33 29.99 -2.09
CA VAL A 813 15.42 30.68 -3.36
C VAL A 813 16.84 30.74 -3.89
N ASP A 814 17.81 31.07 -3.04
CA ASP A 814 19.18 31.23 -3.50
C ASP A 814 19.90 29.88 -3.66
N TYR A 815 19.64 28.90 -2.80
CA TYR A 815 20.22 27.55 -2.91
C TYR A 815 19.33 26.58 -3.66
N TRP A 816 18.07 26.43 -3.23
CA TRP A 816 17.13 25.46 -3.82
C TRP A 816 16.48 25.92 -5.13
N LYS A 817 16.66 27.20 -5.51
CA LYS A 817 16.14 27.77 -6.77
C LYS A 817 14.62 27.65 -6.90
N LEU A 818 13.89 27.74 -5.79
CA LEU A 818 12.43 27.81 -5.79
C LEU A 818 11.99 29.11 -6.49
N ASP A 819 11.28 28.98 -7.60
CA ASP A 819 10.80 30.13 -8.36
C ASP A 819 9.66 30.81 -7.60
N VAL A 820 9.88 32.07 -7.20
CA VAL A 820 8.95 32.89 -6.41
C VAL A 820 8.82 34.27 -7.02
N SER A 821 7.65 34.89 -6.89
CA SER A 821 7.40 36.22 -7.42
C SER A 821 8.23 37.30 -6.70
N PRO A 822 8.54 38.42 -7.38
CA PRO A 822 9.16 39.57 -6.73
C PRO A 822 8.35 40.10 -5.54
N SER A 823 7.01 40.01 -5.61
CA SER A 823 6.12 40.37 -4.51
C SER A 823 6.34 39.51 -3.27
N ALA A 824 6.52 38.20 -3.44
CA ALA A 824 6.78 37.30 -2.30
C ALA A 824 8.12 37.60 -1.64
N ARG A 825 9.18 37.82 -2.44
CA ARG A 825 10.50 38.26 -1.91
C ARG A 825 10.39 39.56 -1.13
N ASN A 826 9.74 40.58 -1.71
CA ASN A 826 9.56 41.87 -1.05
C ASN A 826 8.75 41.74 0.25
N ALA A 827 7.78 40.82 0.30
CA ALA A 827 7.00 40.57 1.52
C ALA A 827 7.87 39.98 2.64
N VAL A 828 8.78 39.05 2.32
CA VAL A 828 9.73 38.50 3.30
C VAL A 828 10.78 39.53 3.71
N ASP A 829 11.34 40.29 2.77
CA ASP A 829 12.32 41.35 3.08
C ASP A 829 11.73 42.42 4.02
N ALA A 830 10.45 42.74 3.85
CA ALA A 830 9.73 43.66 4.72
C ALA A 830 9.57 43.17 6.17
N MET A 831 9.75 41.85 6.44
CA MET A 831 9.69 41.29 7.79
C MET A 831 10.98 41.53 8.60
N ASN A 832 12.10 41.89 7.95
CA ASN A 832 13.39 42.17 8.59
C ASN A 832 13.87 41.04 9.54
N LEU A 833 13.83 39.80 9.04
CA LEU A 833 14.17 38.59 9.78
C LEU A 833 15.63 38.17 9.57
N PRO A 834 16.28 37.53 10.57
CA PRO A 834 17.61 36.94 10.39
C PRO A 834 17.60 35.84 9.31
N PRO A 835 18.63 35.74 8.44
CA PRO A 835 18.69 34.71 7.40
C PRO A 835 18.97 33.31 7.97
N TRP A 836 18.47 32.29 7.27
CA TRP A 836 18.63 30.88 7.68
C TRP A 836 19.17 29.99 6.56
N LEU A 837 20.08 29.08 6.93
CA LEU A 837 20.62 27.96 6.15
C LEU A 837 20.91 26.77 7.09
N PRO A 838 20.64 25.53 6.68
CA PRO A 838 20.85 24.40 7.59
C PRO A 838 22.34 24.19 7.91
N LEU A 839 22.61 23.79 9.15
CA LEU A 839 23.92 23.46 9.71
C LEU A 839 23.77 22.16 10.52
N ILE A 840 24.74 21.27 10.38
CA ILE A 840 24.88 20.07 11.20
C ILE A 840 26.28 20.09 11.78
N ALA A 841 26.39 20.30 13.09
CA ALA A 841 27.60 19.99 13.85
C ALA A 841 27.53 18.51 14.28
N ALA A 842 28.47 17.69 13.83
CA ALA A 842 28.46 16.25 14.05
C ALA A 842 29.32 15.87 15.27
N GLU A 843 28.81 14.94 16.07
CA GLU A 843 29.57 14.41 17.20
C GLU A 843 30.82 13.64 16.71
N ASP A 844 31.96 13.85 17.36
CA ASP A 844 33.22 13.18 17.03
C ASP A 844 33.64 12.18 18.10
N THR A 845 34.42 11.19 17.72
CA THR A 845 35.09 10.30 18.67
C THR A 845 36.56 10.13 18.31
N ALA A 846 37.43 10.24 19.32
CA ALA A 846 38.84 9.95 19.17
C ALA A 846 39.35 9.06 20.32
N TYR A 847 40.17 8.08 19.97
CA TYR A 847 40.75 7.13 20.92
C TYR A 847 42.17 7.54 21.29
N TYR A 848 42.51 7.52 22.57
CA TYR A 848 43.84 7.92 23.05
C TYR A 848 44.52 6.81 23.86
N ARG A 849 45.86 6.80 23.81
CA ARG A 849 46.70 6.04 24.72
C ARG A 849 47.17 6.97 25.84
N SER A 850 47.35 6.41 27.02
CA SER A 850 47.76 7.17 28.18
C SER A 850 49.13 7.83 27.94
N GLY A 851 49.16 9.16 27.89
CA GLY A 851 50.36 9.96 27.61
C GLY A 851 50.67 10.25 26.12
N ASP A 852 49.93 9.67 25.17
CA ASP A 852 50.12 9.94 23.74
C ASP A 852 49.13 11.01 23.24
N PRO A 853 49.59 12.02 22.47
CA PRO A 853 48.70 12.97 21.82
C PRO A 853 47.86 12.29 20.73
N VAL A 854 46.54 12.54 20.70
CA VAL A 854 45.63 12.17 19.60
C VAL A 854 45.15 13.42 18.88
N THR A 855 45.00 13.35 17.55
CA THR A 855 44.47 14.46 16.75
C THR A 855 43.11 14.11 16.16
N VAL A 856 42.16 15.03 16.29
CA VAL A 856 40.79 14.94 15.74
C VAL A 856 40.51 16.20 14.93
N ASN A 857 39.85 16.07 13.77
CA ASN A 857 39.41 17.21 12.98
C ASN A 857 37.89 17.32 13.04
N VAL A 858 37.39 18.26 13.86
CA VAL A 858 35.95 18.33 14.16
C VAL A 858 35.14 18.88 12.98
N LEU A 859 35.75 19.71 12.13
CA LEU A 859 35.08 20.24 10.94
C LEU A 859 35.02 19.22 9.77
N ALA A 860 35.49 17.99 9.96
CA ALA A 860 35.60 17.02 8.86
C ALA A 860 34.26 16.40 8.45
N ASN A 861 33.37 16.23 9.42
CA ASN A 861 32.03 15.64 9.32
C ASN A 861 30.92 16.68 9.58
N ASP A 862 31.26 17.92 9.91
CA ASP A 862 30.31 19.02 9.99
C ASP A 862 29.81 19.45 8.61
N LEU A 863 28.50 19.54 8.45
CA LEU A 863 27.87 19.82 7.17
C LEU A 863 27.15 21.16 7.18
N THR A 864 27.37 21.94 6.12
CA THR A 864 26.64 23.18 5.83
C THR A 864 26.24 23.16 4.37
N LEU A 865 25.06 23.69 4.05
CA LEU A 865 24.55 23.70 2.67
C LEU A 865 25.48 24.44 1.69
N ASP A 866 26.23 25.41 2.21
CA ASP A 866 27.14 26.28 1.49
C ASP A 866 28.63 25.88 1.61
N GLY A 867 28.92 24.82 2.36
CA GLY A 867 30.29 24.35 2.62
C GLY A 867 31.15 25.32 3.44
N SER A 868 30.53 26.21 4.22
CA SER A 868 31.21 27.29 4.94
C SER A 868 31.38 27.09 6.45
N ALA A 869 31.20 25.86 6.96
CA ALA A 869 31.33 25.52 8.38
C ALA A 869 32.60 26.14 9.01
N GLN A 870 32.41 26.92 10.08
CA GLN A 870 33.48 27.61 10.79
C GLN A 870 33.41 27.32 12.29
N LEU A 871 34.52 26.88 12.87
CA LEU A 871 34.64 26.77 14.32
C LEU A 871 34.58 28.15 14.98
N LEU A 872 33.67 28.31 15.95
CA LEU A 872 33.43 29.55 16.70
C LEU A 872 34.09 29.54 18.09
N SER A 873 33.87 28.47 18.86
CA SER A 873 34.41 28.32 20.22
C SER A 873 34.48 26.84 20.62
N PHE A 874 35.21 26.52 21.69
CA PHE A 874 35.30 25.17 22.26
C PHE A 874 35.58 25.23 23.77
N THR A 875 35.26 24.15 24.48
CA THR A 875 35.56 23.97 25.91
C THR A 875 36.87 23.17 26.10
N GLN A 876 37.42 23.18 27.31
CA GLN A 876 38.56 22.33 27.65
C GLN A 876 38.08 21.00 28.25
N PRO A 877 38.75 19.89 27.94
CA PRO A 877 38.48 18.61 28.58
C PRO A 877 38.87 18.63 30.07
N THR A 878 38.33 17.68 30.85
CA THR A 878 38.47 17.68 32.31
C THR A 878 39.83 17.16 32.78
N SER A 879 40.39 16.19 32.05
CA SER A 879 41.53 15.38 32.50
C SER A 879 42.70 15.36 31.50
N GLY A 880 42.68 16.25 30.51
CA GLY A 880 43.77 16.46 29.55
C GLY A 880 43.88 17.89 29.06
N THR A 881 44.77 18.11 28.08
CA THR A 881 45.01 19.42 27.47
C THR A 881 44.69 19.38 25.98
N LEU A 882 44.09 20.45 25.47
CA LEU A 882 43.68 20.57 24.07
C LEU A 882 44.45 21.70 23.37
N THR A 883 45.09 21.39 22.23
CA THR A 883 45.74 22.36 21.35
C THR A 883 44.98 22.47 20.03
N HIS A 884 44.47 23.66 19.70
CA HIS A 884 43.76 23.92 18.45
C HIS A 884 44.71 24.43 17.35
N HIS A 885 44.57 23.91 16.12
CA HIS A 885 45.47 24.20 14.99
C HIS A 885 44.93 25.21 13.96
N GLY A 886 43.72 25.76 14.16
CA GLY A 886 43.15 26.82 13.32
C GLY A 886 42.39 26.34 12.08
N ASN A 887 42.51 25.06 11.71
CA ASN A 887 41.80 24.42 10.59
C ASN A 887 40.64 23.51 11.05
N GLY A 888 40.21 23.63 12.31
CA GLY A 888 39.25 22.71 12.93
C GLY A 888 39.89 21.46 13.56
N SER A 889 41.20 21.26 13.38
CA SER A 889 41.89 20.15 14.04
C SER A 889 42.33 20.51 15.46
N PHE A 890 42.15 19.56 16.37
CA PHE A 890 42.59 19.63 17.76
C PHE A 890 43.53 18.47 18.07
N THR A 891 44.57 18.73 18.85
CA THR A 891 45.38 17.69 19.48
C THR A 891 45.06 17.62 20.96
N TYR A 892 44.55 16.48 21.41
CA TYR A 892 44.30 16.16 22.81
C TYR A 892 45.48 15.38 23.39
N THR A 893 45.95 15.75 24.57
CA THR A 893 46.98 15.02 25.32
C THR A 893 46.51 14.83 26.77
N ARG A 894 46.36 13.57 27.19
CA ARG A 894 45.93 13.19 28.54
C ARG A 894 46.99 13.57 29.58
N THR A 895 46.58 14.16 30.70
CA THR A 895 47.50 14.58 31.78
C THR A 895 47.64 13.58 32.93
N SER A 896 46.72 12.61 33.06
CA SER A 896 46.72 11.54 34.08
C SER A 896 46.70 10.13 33.47
N LEU A 897 47.27 9.14 34.17
CA LEU A 897 47.39 7.76 33.66
C LEU A 897 46.10 6.91 33.83
N ASP A 898 44.95 7.51 34.16
CA ASP A 898 43.70 6.80 34.41
C ASP A 898 42.94 6.45 33.13
N SER A 899 42.20 5.33 33.16
CA SER A 899 41.45 4.79 32.02
C SER A 899 40.02 5.35 31.93
N THR A 900 39.81 6.62 32.28
CA THR A 900 38.47 7.25 32.27
C THR A 900 38.28 8.10 31.02
N ALA A 901 37.16 7.96 30.33
CA ALA A 901 36.84 8.79 29.16
C ALA A 901 36.87 10.30 29.51
N ASP A 902 37.17 11.13 28.52
CA ASP A 902 37.11 12.60 28.58
C ASP A 902 36.21 13.12 27.47
N SER A 903 35.91 14.42 27.49
CA SER A 903 35.21 15.06 26.37
C SER A 903 35.45 16.56 26.34
N PHE A 904 35.22 17.16 25.17
CA PHE A 904 35.06 18.61 25.06
C PHE A 904 33.96 18.93 24.04
N THR A 905 33.33 20.08 24.19
CA THR A 905 32.33 20.59 23.24
C THR A 905 32.93 21.67 22.35
N TYR A 906 32.37 21.82 21.15
CA TYR A 906 32.72 22.88 20.21
C TYR A 906 31.47 23.43 19.54
N ILE A 907 31.54 24.69 19.11
CA ILE A 907 30.44 25.39 18.43
C ILE A 907 30.89 25.72 17.03
N VAL A 908 30.08 25.33 16.04
CA VAL A 908 30.25 25.65 14.62
C VAL A 908 29.29 26.75 14.23
N ARG A 909 29.65 27.55 13.22
CA ARG A 909 28.76 28.50 12.56
C ARG A 909 28.76 28.36 11.04
N ASN A 910 27.64 28.69 10.39
CA ASN A 910 27.54 28.82 8.93
C ASN A 910 27.62 30.28 8.45
N ALA A 911 27.54 30.53 7.13
CA ALA A 911 27.64 31.88 6.56
C ALA A 911 26.50 32.83 6.96
N THR A 912 25.32 32.30 7.31
CA THR A 912 24.19 33.10 7.84
C THR A 912 24.32 33.41 9.32
N GLY A 913 25.35 32.88 10.00
CA GLY A 913 25.61 33.11 11.42
C GLY A 913 24.85 32.18 12.37
N GLN A 914 24.20 31.14 11.85
CA GLN A 914 23.60 30.11 12.70
C GLN A 914 24.67 29.25 13.34
N THR A 915 24.42 28.80 14.56
CA THR A 915 25.38 28.05 15.36
C THR A 915 24.80 26.76 15.91
N GLN A 916 25.62 25.73 15.99
CA GLN A 916 25.29 24.46 16.64
C GLN A 916 26.47 23.99 17.48
N GLU A 917 26.19 23.38 18.62
CA GLU A 917 27.18 22.75 19.50
C GLU A 917 27.23 21.25 19.23
N ALA A 918 28.43 20.67 19.25
CA ALA A 918 28.68 19.24 19.20
C ALA A 918 29.77 18.86 20.21
N THR A 919 29.85 17.57 20.56
CA THR A 919 30.83 17.00 21.49
C THR A 919 31.86 16.15 20.76
N VAL A 920 33.07 16.17 21.28
CA VAL A 920 34.10 15.19 20.97
C VAL A 920 34.25 14.26 22.16
N LEU A 921 33.95 12.98 21.97
CA LEU A 921 34.19 11.92 22.94
C LEU A 921 35.63 11.43 22.83
N LEU A 922 36.37 11.47 23.93
CA LEU A 922 37.75 11.03 24.02
C LEU A 922 37.80 9.75 24.85
N GLN A 923 38.05 8.61 24.21
CA GLN A 923 37.98 7.30 24.85
C GLN A 923 39.36 6.65 25.01
N PRO A 924 39.65 5.98 26.15
CA PRO A 924 40.86 5.17 26.30
C PRO A 924 40.80 3.95 25.39
N LEU A 925 41.96 3.47 24.95
CA LEU A 925 42.07 2.31 24.06
C LEU A 925 41.76 0.99 24.80
N SER A 926 40.69 0.29 24.40
CA SER A 926 40.17 -0.96 25.00
C SER A 926 40.35 -2.18 24.09
N PRO A 927 40.39 -3.42 24.61
CA PRO A 927 40.41 -4.63 23.78
C PRO A 927 39.12 -4.78 22.97
N ILE A 928 39.20 -5.41 21.79
CA ILE A 928 38.03 -5.75 20.96
C ILE A 928 37.32 -7.02 21.46
N ALA A 929 38.00 -7.85 22.25
CA ALA A 929 37.38 -8.93 23.01
C ALA A 929 38.17 -9.22 24.29
N HIS A 930 37.45 -9.55 25.36
CA HIS A 930 38.03 -9.82 26.66
C HIS A 930 37.25 -10.92 27.37
N TRP A 931 37.89 -12.07 27.58
CA TRP A 931 37.30 -13.19 28.30
C TRP A 931 38.02 -13.38 29.63
N LYS A 932 37.35 -12.96 30.70
CA LYS A 932 37.81 -13.13 32.08
C LYS A 932 37.57 -14.54 32.62
N PHE A 933 36.63 -15.28 32.05
CA PHE A 933 36.21 -16.63 32.50
C PHE A 933 35.65 -16.71 33.94
N ASP A 934 35.22 -15.57 34.48
CA ASP A 934 34.69 -15.40 35.85
C ASP A 934 33.27 -15.94 36.05
N GLU A 935 32.64 -16.53 35.03
CA GLU A 935 31.28 -17.05 35.18
C GLU A 935 31.23 -18.19 36.21
N ALA A 936 30.28 -18.13 37.14
CA ALA A 936 30.18 -19.09 38.23
C ALA A 936 29.82 -20.52 37.76
N THR A 937 29.01 -20.64 36.69
CA THR A 937 28.56 -21.92 36.11
C THR A 937 28.31 -21.78 34.59
N GLY A 938 28.16 -22.90 33.88
CA GLY A 938 27.74 -22.95 32.47
C GLY A 938 28.88 -23.08 31.46
N ASP A 939 28.48 -23.40 30.22
CA ASP A 939 29.38 -23.76 29.11
C ASP A 939 29.67 -22.56 28.17
N THR A 940 29.57 -21.33 28.68
CA THR A 940 29.85 -20.10 27.92
C THR A 940 30.99 -19.28 28.51
N ALA A 941 31.73 -18.59 27.66
CA ALA A 941 32.72 -17.58 28.03
C ALA A 941 32.23 -16.21 27.54
N ASN A 942 31.70 -15.38 28.43
CA ASN A 942 31.13 -14.09 28.09
C ASN A 942 32.23 -13.09 27.73
N ASP A 943 31.97 -12.30 26.70
CA ASP A 943 32.85 -11.20 26.29
C ASP A 943 32.57 -9.96 27.16
N ALA A 944 33.54 -9.62 28.01
CA ALA A 944 33.44 -8.51 28.96
C ALA A 944 33.46 -7.12 28.27
N THR A 945 33.78 -7.04 26.98
CA THR A 945 33.76 -5.79 26.22
C THR A 945 32.36 -5.37 25.78
N GLY A 946 31.39 -6.29 25.80
CA GLY A 946 30.04 -6.07 25.27
C GLY A 946 29.91 -6.23 23.75
N ASN A 947 30.98 -6.58 23.03
CA ASN A 947 30.99 -6.72 21.57
C ASN A 947 30.36 -8.02 21.03
N GLY A 948 29.76 -8.83 21.91
CA GLY A 948 29.00 -10.02 21.53
C GLY A 948 29.85 -11.23 21.12
N HIS A 949 31.14 -11.27 21.47
CA HIS A 949 32.02 -12.41 21.17
C HIS A 949 31.96 -13.51 22.25
N THR A 950 30.75 -13.93 22.65
CA THR A 950 30.57 -14.98 23.66
C THR A 950 30.98 -16.34 23.10
N GLY A 951 31.94 -16.99 23.76
CA GLY A 951 32.46 -18.30 23.39
C GLY A 951 31.67 -19.46 23.96
N VAL A 952 31.82 -20.63 23.33
CA VAL A 952 31.25 -21.91 23.79
C VAL A 952 32.38 -22.82 24.25
N LEU A 953 32.30 -23.28 25.51
CA LEU A 953 33.21 -24.28 26.09
C LEU A 953 32.83 -25.68 25.60
N SER A 954 33.82 -26.54 25.38
CA SER A 954 33.60 -27.91 24.92
C SER A 954 34.73 -28.83 25.38
N GLY A 955 34.43 -30.12 25.57
CA GLY A 955 35.43 -31.15 25.93
C GLY A 955 35.38 -31.61 27.38
N GLY A 956 34.71 -30.87 28.27
CA GLY A 956 34.72 -31.14 29.71
C GLY A 956 35.51 -30.12 30.53
N VAL A 957 35.84 -28.96 29.94
CA VAL A 957 36.51 -27.82 30.57
C VAL A 957 35.99 -27.56 31.99
N GLN A 958 36.91 -27.50 32.94
CA GLN A 958 36.60 -27.22 34.34
C GLN A 958 36.93 -25.78 34.67
N ARG A 959 36.11 -25.12 35.48
CA ARG A 959 36.43 -23.81 36.05
C ARG A 959 37.27 -23.99 37.31
N VAL A 960 38.33 -23.20 37.44
CA VAL A 960 39.26 -23.23 38.57
C VAL A 960 39.54 -21.81 39.03
N ALA A 961 40.25 -21.63 40.16
CA ALA A 961 40.73 -20.31 40.54
C ALA A 961 41.67 -19.75 39.46
N GLY A 962 41.33 -18.58 38.93
CA GLY A 962 42.13 -17.82 37.98
C GLY A 962 43.26 -17.06 38.65
N VAL A 963 43.92 -16.18 37.90
CA VAL A 963 44.81 -15.16 38.44
C VAL A 963 43.99 -14.09 39.18
N THR A 964 42.81 -13.78 38.66
CA THR A 964 41.71 -13.13 39.37
C THR A 964 40.44 -13.90 39.14
N GLY A 965 39.58 -14.01 40.16
CA GLY A 965 38.31 -14.72 40.04
C GLY A 965 38.48 -16.18 39.56
N SER A 966 37.83 -16.53 38.46
CA SER A 966 37.83 -17.89 37.89
C SER A 966 38.53 -17.95 36.53
N GLY A 967 39.32 -18.99 36.31
CA GLY A 967 39.92 -19.34 35.02
C GLY A 967 39.46 -20.71 34.53
N LEU A 968 39.95 -21.12 33.36
CA LEU A 968 39.66 -22.42 32.77
C LEU A 968 40.80 -23.41 32.99
N SER A 969 40.46 -24.65 33.32
CA SER A 969 41.37 -25.80 33.37
C SER A 969 41.10 -26.70 32.18
N LEU A 970 42.12 -26.87 31.35
CA LEU A 970 42.09 -27.69 30.14
C LEU A 970 42.96 -28.94 30.33
N ASP A 971 42.41 -30.10 30.00
CA ASP A 971 43.00 -31.42 30.27
C ASP A 971 44.10 -31.85 29.26
N GLY A 972 44.25 -31.13 28.15
CA GLY A 972 45.19 -31.45 27.09
C GLY A 972 44.77 -32.60 26.17
N LEU A 973 43.49 -32.98 26.16
CA LEU A 973 42.94 -34.07 25.34
C LEU A 973 41.87 -33.61 24.35
N ASN A 974 40.88 -32.85 24.81
CA ASN A 974 39.73 -32.45 23.98
C ASN A 974 39.13 -31.07 24.35
N ASP A 975 39.58 -30.46 25.44
CA ASP A 975 39.09 -29.19 25.97
C ASP A 975 39.43 -27.99 25.08
N LYS A 976 38.42 -27.15 24.79
CA LYS A 976 38.57 -25.91 24.00
C LYS A 976 37.44 -24.90 24.22
N VAL A 977 37.67 -23.66 23.82
CA VAL A 977 36.64 -22.62 23.65
C VAL A 977 36.61 -22.15 22.20
N THR A 978 35.42 -22.05 21.60
CA THR A 978 35.23 -21.57 20.22
C THR A 978 34.33 -20.35 20.18
N PHE A 979 34.67 -19.36 19.37
CA PHE A 979 33.98 -18.05 19.32
C PHE A 979 33.31 -17.78 17.96
N GLY A 980 33.04 -18.84 17.18
CA GLY A 980 32.56 -18.68 15.80
C GLY A 980 33.61 -17.97 14.94
N THR A 981 33.19 -16.97 14.16
CA THR A 981 34.06 -16.13 13.31
C THR A 981 34.53 -14.84 14.00
N GLY A 982 34.25 -14.62 15.29
CA GLY A 982 34.64 -13.41 16.02
C GLY A 982 35.58 -13.74 17.19
N PRO A 983 36.44 -12.81 17.65
CA PRO A 983 36.85 -11.54 17.06
C PRO A 983 37.94 -11.74 16.00
N ALA A 984 37.58 -12.09 14.77
CA ALA A 984 38.58 -12.33 13.73
C ALA A 984 39.16 -11.02 13.17
N LEU A 985 40.49 -10.97 13.09
CA LEU A 985 41.26 -9.85 12.54
C LEU A 985 41.39 -9.98 11.01
N ALA A 986 41.41 -8.86 10.29
CA ALA A 986 41.45 -8.82 8.82
C ALA A 986 42.71 -8.14 8.28
N GLY A 987 43.12 -8.47 7.05
CA GLY A 987 44.13 -7.73 6.31
C GLY A 987 45.48 -7.63 7.05
N ASN A 988 46.13 -6.47 6.95
CA ASN A 988 47.42 -6.22 7.59
C ASN A 988 47.31 -5.58 8.99
N THR A 989 46.17 -5.76 9.68
CA THR A 989 45.94 -5.18 11.01
C THR A 989 47.06 -5.55 11.97
N ASP A 990 47.64 -4.52 12.59
CA ASP A 990 48.54 -4.67 13.73
C ASP A 990 47.72 -5.10 14.94
N PHE A 991 48.20 -6.05 15.74
CA PHE A 991 47.37 -6.60 16.80
C PHE A 991 48.20 -7.13 17.96
N THR A 992 47.51 -7.32 19.09
CA THR A 992 48.06 -7.97 20.27
C THR A 992 47.05 -8.97 20.80
N VAL A 993 47.48 -10.21 21.02
CA VAL A 993 46.72 -11.20 21.77
C VAL A 993 47.47 -11.55 23.05
N SER A 994 46.76 -11.63 24.17
CA SER A 994 47.36 -11.95 25.46
C SER A 994 46.48 -12.88 26.28
N ALA A 995 47.12 -13.60 27.20
CA ALA A 995 46.47 -14.47 28.17
C ALA A 995 47.34 -14.62 29.40
N TRP A 996 46.72 -14.96 30.53
CA TRP A 996 47.42 -15.59 31.64
C TRP A 996 47.38 -17.11 31.46
N ILE A 997 48.53 -17.76 31.62
CA ILE A 997 48.62 -19.22 31.54
C ILE A 997 49.40 -19.80 32.72
N ARG A 998 49.01 -21.00 33.14
CA ARG A 998 49.75 -21.81 34.12
C ARG A 998 49.80 -23.24 33.65
N THR A 999 51.01 -23.74 33.41
CA THR A 999 51.16 -25.09 32.85
C THR A 999 52.48 -25.73 33.26
N THR A 1000 52.49 -27.06 33.30
CA THR A 1000 53.69 -27.89 33.39
C THR A 1000 53.88 -28.76 32.14
N THR A 1001 53.11 -28.48 31.08
CA THR A 1001 53.07 -29.31 29.88
C THR A 1001 54.42 -29.36 29.16
N THR A 1002 54.71 -30.53 28.61
CA THR A 1002 55.82 -30.77 27.68
C THR A 1002 55.29 -31.13 26.28
N LYS A 1003 54.00 -30.89 26.03
CA LYS A 1003 53.35 -31.07 24.73
C LYS A 1003 53.04 -29.72 24.09
N ASN A 1004 52.81 -29.71 22.78
CA ASN A 1004 52.31 -28.53 22.09
C ASN A 1004 50.86 -28.26 22.53
N GLY A 1005 50.56 -27.01 22.88
CA GLY A 1005 49.23 -26.58 23.32
C GLY A 1005 48.89 -25.17 22.84
N VAL A 1006 47.79 -25.00 22.14
CA VAL A 1006 47.35 -23.69 21.63
C VAL A 1006 46.78 -22.84 22.76
N ILE A 1007 47.26 -21.60 22.87
CA ILE A 1007 46.74 -20.61 23.84
C ILE A 1007 45.57 -19.87 23.18
N ILE A 1008 45.83 -19.25 22.03
CA ILE A 1008 44.82 -18.58 21.21
C ILE A 1008 45.21 -18.65 19.73
N GLN A 1009 44.23 -18.76 18.85
CA GLN A 1009 44.44 -18.77 17.41
C GLN A 1009 43.26 -18.20 16.63
N GLN A 1010 43.52 -17.80 15.39
CA GLN A 1010 42.54 -17.60 14.32
C GLN A 1010 42.92 -18.53 13.17
N ARG A 1011 42.22 -19.67 13.04
CA ARG A 1011 42.47 -20.69 11.99
C ARG A 1011 41.20 -21.47 11.64
N ASN A 1012 40.95 -21.72 10.35
CA ASN A 1012 39.81 -22.52 9.88
C ASN A 1012 40.03 -22.97 8.41
N GLY A 1013 39.95 -24.27 8.14
CA GLY A 1013 39.84 -24.93 6.83
C GLY A 1013 40.92 -24.71 5.76
N GLY A 1014 41.41 -23.48 5.54
CA GLY A 1014 42.39 -23.09 4.54
C GLY A 1014 43.70 -22.62 5.18
N PHE A 1015 44.83 -22.90 4.53
CA PHE A 1015 46.16 -22.58 5.06
C PHE A 1015 46.48 -21.08 5.04
N ASN A 1016 45.57 -20.17 4.70
CA ASN A 1016 45.91 -18.79 4.36
C ASN A 1016 45.07 -17.79 5.19
N GLY A 1017 45.71 -16.76 5.76
CA GLY A 1017 45.03 -15.70 6.52
C GLY A 1017 45.01 -15.90 8.03
N GLU A 1018 45.97 -16.64 8.60
CA GLU A 1018 45.89 -17.20 9.96
C GLU A 1018 47.02 -16.79 10.90
N TYR A 1019 46.75 -16.83 12.22
CA TYR A 1019 47.76 -16.74 13.27
C TYR A 1019 47.56 -17.81 14.34
N GLN A 1020 48.65 -18.21 14.99
CA GLN A 1020 48.59 -19.12 16.14
C GLN A 1020 49.62 -18.70 17.19
N PHE A 1021 49.16 -18.58 18.44
CA PHE A 1021 50.01 -18.39 19.61
C PHE A 1021 49.87 -19.61 20.53
N LYS A 1022 50.99 -20.29 20.79
CA LYS A 1022 50.99 -21.58 21.48
C LYS A 1022 52.21 -21.78 22.36
N ILE A 1023 52.13 -22.76 23.26
CA ILE A 1023 53.30 -23.33 23.92
C ILE A 1023 53.80 -24.54 23.11
N ALA A 1024 55.11 -24.62 22.88
CA ALA A 1024 55.76 -25.76 22.25
C ALA A 1024 56.23 -26.77 23.31
N GLY A 1025 56.43 -28.03 22.93
CA GLY A 1025 56.78 -29.12 23.86
C GLY A 1025 58.10 -28.95 24.64
N ASN A 1026 58.92 -27.96 24.28
CA ASN A 1026 60.11 -27.55 25.03
C ASN A 1026 59.81 -26.48 26.11
N GLY A 1027 58.55 -26.13 26.35
CA GLY A 1027 58.13 -25.13 27.32
C GLY A 1027 58.21 -23.68 26.86
N ARG A 1028 58.65 -23.42 25.63
CA ARG A 1028 58.73 -22.07 25.04
C ARG A 1028 57.45 -21.72 24.31
N LEU A 1029 57.08 -20.44 24.34
CA LEU A 1029 56.01 -19.91 23.51
C LEU A 1029 56.46 -19.80 22.05
N GLN A 1030 55.58 -20.10 21.11
CA GLN A 1030 55.76 -19.98 19.67
C GLN A 1030 54.62 -19.14 19.09
N PHE A 1031 54.97 -18.21 18.21
CA PHE A 1031 54.04 -17.36 17.50
C PHE A 1031 54.35 -17.36 16.00
N PHE A 1032 53.33 -17.59 15.19
CA PHE A 1032 53.45 -17.44 13.75
C PHE A 1032 52.22 -16.75 13.16
N ILE A 1033 52.46 -16.14 12.00
CA ILE A 1033 51.43 -15.67 11.08
C ILE A 1033 51.72 -16.28 9.72
N TYR A 1034 50.69 -16.84 9.09
CA TYR A 1034 50.79 -17.42 7.77
C TYR A 1034 49.70 -16.83 6.87
N GLY A 1035 50.12 -16.25 5.75
CA GLY A 1035 49.22 -15.70 4.75
C GLY A 1035 49.89 -15.56 3.39
N ASN A 1036 49.10 -15.52 2.32
CA ASN A 1036 49.50 -15.58 0.93
C ASN A 1036 50.54 -16.69 0.66
N ASP A 1037 50.22 -17.91 1.10
CA ASP A 1037 51.02 -19.14 0.97
C ASP A 1037 52.44 -19.07 1.57
N ALA A 1038 52.68 -18.16 2.52
CA ALA A 1038 53.98 -18.02 3.19
C ALA A 1038 53.84 -17.56 4.65
N TYR A 1039 54.82 -17.94 5.47
CA TYR A 1039 54.96 -17.35 6.80
C TYR A 1039 55.36 -15.86 6.67
N GLN A 1040 54.66 -15.00 7.40
CA GLN A 1040 55.19 -13.68 7.73
C GLN A 1040 56.39 -13.85 8.67
N PHE A 1041 56.21 -14.65 9.72
CA PHE A 1041 57.26 -15.14 10.61
C PHE A 1041 56.75 -16.40 11.34
N ASP A 1042 57.68 -17.21 11.84
CA ASP A 1042 57.44 -18.30 12.79
C ASP A 1042 58.65 -18.37 13.72
N PHE A 1043 58.45 -18.03 15.01
CA PHE A 1043 59.55 -17.93 15.96
C PHE A 1043 59.10 -18.27 17.38
N SER A 1044 60.07 -18.55 18.25
CA SER A 1044 59.83 -18.86 19.65
C SER A 1044 60.43 -17.82 20.59
N SER A 1045 59.85 -17.74 21.78
CA SER A 1045 60.41 -17.04 22.92
C SER A 1045 61.72 -17.66 23.43
N ASN A 1046 62.53 -16.83 24.09
CA ASN A 1046 63.80 -17.22 24.70
C ASN A 1046 63.61 -17.85 26.09
N ARG A 1047 62.51 -17.49 26.78
CA ARG A 1047 62.12 -18.00 28.10
C ARG A 1047 61.14 -19.17 27.98
N THR A 1048 61.23 -20.11 28.91
CA THR A 1048 60.20 -21.14 29.13
C THR A 1048 59.17 -20.65 30.14
N VAL A 1049 57.94 -21.17 30.05
CA VAL A 1049 56.79 -20.78 30.91
C VAL A 1049 56.06 -22.00 31.50
N ASN A 1050 56.67 -23.19 31.43
CA ASN A 1050 56.08 -24.46 31.88
C ASN A 1050 56.56 -24.91 33.28
N ASP A 1051 56.79 -23.97 34.18
CA ASP A 1051 57.27 -24.21 35.56
C ASP A 1051 56.12 -24.39 36.58
N GLY A 1052 54.87 -24.36 36.11
CA GLY A 1052 53.69 -24.49 36.95
C GLY A 1052 53.32 -23.21 37.71
N GLN A 1053 53.92 -22.06 37.40
CA GLN A 1053 53.49 -20.74 37.87
C GLN A 1053 52.58 -20.06 36.83
N TRP A 1054 51.84 -19.04 37.27
CA TRP A 1054 51.09 -18.17 36.37
C TRP A 1054 52.05 -17.21 35.67
N HIS A 1055 51.94 -17.15 34.34
CA HIS A 1055 52.69 -16.23 33.49
C HIS A 1055 51.72 -15.45 32.61
N HIS A 1056 51.94 -14.14 32.51
CA HIS A 1056 51.27 -13.34 31.49
C HIS A 1056 52.03 -13.48 30.18
N VAL A 1057 51.35 -13.89 29.12
CA VAL A 1057 51.96 -14.18 27.82
C VAL A 1057 51.25 -13.39 26.74
N ALA A 1058 52.01 -12.73 25.87
CA ALA A 1058 51.45 -11.93 24.79
C ALA A 1058 52.21 -12.12 23.48
N ALA A 1059 51.47 -12.15 22.37
CA ALA A 1059 51.99 -12.13 21.01
C ALA A 1059 51.47 -10.89 20.28
N MET A 1060 52.37 -10.19 19.59
CA MET A 1060 52.07 -8.91 18.94
C MET A 1060 52.62 -8.89 17.51
N ARG A 1061 51.80 -8.38 16.58
CA ARG A 1061 52.18 -7.99 15.23
C ARG A 1061 52.22 -6.48 15.12
N GLN A 1062 53.31 -5.93 14.59
CA GLN A 1062 53.46 -4.52 14.24
C GLN A 1062 54.13 -4.38 12.87
N GLY A 1063 53.36 -4.09 11.84
CA GLY A 1063 53.72 -4.13 10.44
C GLY A 1063 54.34 -5.48 10.06
N ALA A 1064 55.63 -5.42 9.72
CA ALA A 1064 56.47 -6.57 9.38
C ALA A 1064 56.96 -7.38 10.60
N ALA A 1065 56.92 -6.79 11.81
CA ALA A 1065 57.53 -7.36 13.00
C ALA A 1065 56.55 -8.18 13.83
N GLY A 1066 57.05 -9.29 14.39
CA GLY A 1066 56.37 -10.12 15.38
C GLY A 1066 57.14 -10.13 16.68
N ARG A 1067 56.45 -10.08 17.82
CA ARG A 1067 57.07 -10.09 19.16
C ARG A 1067 56.30 -11.00 20.12
N ILE A 1068 57.03 -11.66 21.02
CA ILE A 1068 56.48 -12.43 22.14
C ILE A 1068 56.98 -11.80 23.44
N TYR A 1069 56.06 -11.56 24.37
CA TYR A 1069 56.35 -11.05 25.72
C TYR A 1069 55.96 -12.10 26.77
N VAL A 1070 56.76 -12.18 27.83
CA VAL A 1070 56.52 -13.03 29.01
C VAL A 1070 56.64 -12.14 30.23
N ASP A 1071 55.59 -12.07 31.04
CA ASP A 1071 55.45 -11.21 32.23
C ASP A 1071 55.72 -9.73 31.90
N GLY A 1072 55.25 -9.28 30.74
CA GLY A 1072 55.44 -7.90 30.25
C GLY A 1072 56.85 -7.61 29.70
N VAL A 1073 57.76 -8.58 29.73
CA VAL A 1073 59.14 -8.43 29.23
C VAL A 1073 59.28 -9.09 27.86
N LEU A 1074 59.91 -8.39 26.91
CA LEU A 1074 60.17 -8.93 25.58
C LEU A 1074 61.01 -10.21 25.67
N SER A 1075 60.47 -11.32 25.18
CA SER A 1075 61.06 -12.65 25.28
C SER A 1075 61.42 -13.23 23.91
N GLY A 1076 60.90 -12.70 22.80
CA GLY A 1076 61.34 -13.08 21.45
C GLY A 1076 60.83 -12.09 20.39
N SER A 1077 61.51 -12.03 19.25
CA SER A 1077 61.07 -11.20 18.13
C SER A 1077 61.55 -11.77 16.78
N ALA A 1078 60.75 -11.60 15.74
CA ALA A 1078 61.13 -11.84 14.36
C ALA A 1078 60.53 -10.75 13.45
N SER A 1079 60.92 -10.75 12.18
CA SER A 1079 60.32 -9.86 11.18
C SER A 1079 60.29 -10.56 9.83
N GLY A 1080 59.33 -10.19 8.99
CA GLY A 1080 59.23 -10.66 7.62
C GLY A 1080 58.26 -9.81 6.80
N THR A 1081 57.83 -10.32 5.63
CA THR A 1081 56.91 -9.58 4.76
C THR A 1081 55.50 -9.66 5.33
N ALA A 1082 54.85 -8.51 5.59
CA ALA A 1082 53.49 -8.42 6.09
C ALA A 1082 52.52 -9.25 5.22
N ARG A 1083 51.66 -10.06 5.86
CA ARG A 1083 50.68 -10.93 5.19
C ARG A 1083 49.27 -10.61 5.67
N ASP A 1084 48.29 -10.77 4.80
CA ASP A 1084 46.89 -10.52 5.12
C ASP A 1084 46.32 -11.63 6.01
N LEU A 1085 45.50 -11.25 6.99
CA LEU A 1085 44.64 -12.12 7.79
C LEU A 1085 43.23 -12.17 7.17
N ASP A 1086 42.52 -13.27 7.36
CA ASP A 1086 41.16 -13.47 6.84
C ASP A 1086 40.14 -13.48 8.00
N ALA A 1087 39.26 -12.47 8.03
CA ALA A 1087 38.25 -12.33 9.08
C ALA A 1087 37.09 -13.34 8.98
N SER A 1088 37.02 -14.16 7.93
CA SER A 1088 36.05 -15.26 7.84
C SER A 1088 36.48 -16.50 8.64
N ILE A 1089 37.69 -16.47 9.20
CA ILE A 1089 38.30 -17.59 9.90
C ILE A 1089 37.95 -17.55 11.39
N GLY A 1090 37.61 -18.71 11.96
CA GLY A 1090 37.21 -18.81 13.36
C GLY A 1090 38.33 -18.64 14.38
N VAL A 1091 37.97 -18.12 15.55
CA VAL A 1091 38.86 -17.92 16.71
C VAL A 1091 38.63 -19.02 17.74
N GLY A 1092 39.73 -19.52 18.31
CA GLY A 1092 39.70 -20.57 19.32
C GLY A 1092 40.76 -20.37 20.40
N VAL A 1093 40.41 -20.75 21.62
CA VAL A 1093 41.29 -20.78 22.79
C VAL A 1093 41.43 -22.23 23.27
N GLY A 1094 42.64 -22.63 23.66
CA GLY A 1094 42.90 -23.93 24.27
C GLY A 1094 43.12 -25.11 23.32
N ALA A 1095 42.86 -24.98 22.01
CA ALA A 1095 43.14 -26.04 21.04
C ALA A 1095 43.36 -25.50 19.62
N ASP A 1096 44.00 -26.32 18.77
CA ASP A 1096 43.96 -26.09 17.33
C ASP A 1096 42.60 -26.52 16.78
N ILE A 1097 41.71 -25.55 16.59
CA ILE A 1097 40.33 -25.77 16.14
C ILE A 1097 40.21 -26.19 14.67
N ARG A 1098 41.25 -25.97 13.85
CA ARG A 1098 41.25 -26.39 12.44
C ARG A 1098 41.46 -27.89 12.33
N ASP A 1099 42.54 -28.37 12.93
CA ASP A 1099 42.97 -29.77 12.84
C ASP A 1099 42.47 -30.60 14.02
N ASN A 1100 41.73 -29.97 14.95
CA ASN A 1100 41.18 -30.51 16.19
C ASN A 1100 42.24 -31.29 17.00
N ASN A 1101 43.41 -30.67 17.20
CA ASN A 1101 44.58 -31.23 17.88
C ASN A 1101 45.32 -30.15 18.72
N GLN A 1102 46.52 -30.45 19.22
CA GLN A 1102 47.36 -29.51 20.01
C GLN A 1102 46.60 -28.84 21.18
N TYR A 1103 45.85 -29.66 21.92
CA TYR A 1103 45.12 -29.23 23.11
C TYR A 1103 46.07 -28.74 24.20
N PHE A 1104 45.78 -27.57 24.75
CA PHE A 1104 46.50 -27.01 25.87
C PHE A 1104 46.22 -27.82 27.14
N ALA A 1105 47.28 -28.15 27.87
CA ALA A 1105 47.19 -28.85 29.14
C ALA A 1105 47.62 -27.87 30.24
N GLY A 1106 46.69 -27.40 31.07
CA GLY A 1106 46.96 -26.41 32.10
C GLY A 1106 45.80 -25.45 32.31
N ASN A 1107 46.07 -24.33 32.98
CA ASN A 1107 45.08 -23.30 33.26
C ASN A 1107 45.28 -22.08 32.36
N ILE A 1108 44.19 -21.48 31.88
CA ILE A 1108 44.16 -20.24 31.09
C ILE A 1108 43.16 -19.27 31.74
N ASP A 1109 43.54 -18.00 31.81
CA ASP A 1109 42.74 -16.93 32.37
C ASP A 1109 42.95 -15.61 31.61
N ASP A 1110 42.03 -14.66 31.73
CA ASP A 1110 42.11 -13.26 31.26
C ASP A 1110 42.67 -13.11 29.82
N VAL A 1111 41.96 -13.71 28.86
CA VAL A 1111 42.33 -13.70 27.44
C VAL A 1111 41.82 -12.43 26.78
N ARG A 1112 42.70 -11.70 26.10
CA ARG A 1112 42.38 -10.41 25.45
C ARG A 1112 42.86 -10.37 24.00
N VAL A 1113 42.07 -9.72 23.16
CA VAL A 1113 42.40 -9.42 21.76
C VAL A 1113 42.32 -7.91 21.55
N TYR A 1114 43.39 -7.32 21.04
CA TYR A 1114 43.48 -5.92 20.64
C TYR A 1114 43.75 -5.86 19.14
N ASP A 1115 43.03 -5.01 18.41
CA ASP A 1115 43.27 -4.68 17.00
C ASP A 1115 44.37 -3.63 16.80
N VAL A 1116 45.26 -3.51 17.78
CA VAL A 1116 46.47 -2.68 17.74
C VAL A 1116 47.68 -3.39 18.35
N ALA A 1117 48.88 -2.98 17.93
CA ALA A 1117 50.11 -3.34 18.62
C ALA A 1117 50.26 -2.54 19.92
N LEU A 1118 50.28 -3.24 21.06
CA LEU A 1118 50.57 -2.67 22.38
C LEU A 1118 52.09 -2.51 22.58
N SER A 1119 52.50 -1.39 23.15
CA SER A 1119 53.87 -1.10 23.57
C SER A 1119 54.34 -2.03 24.70
N ALA A 1120 55.65 -2.08 24.92
CA ALA A 1120 56.23 -2.86 26.01
C ALA A 1120 55.77 -2.38 27.40
N SER A 1121 55.53 -1.08 27.57
CA SER A 1121 54.99 -0.49 28.80
C SER A 1121 53.53 -0.87 29.03
N GLU A 1122 52.70 -0.84 27.98
CA GLU A 1122 51.29 -1.28 28.06
C GLU A 1122 51.21 -2.77 28.44
N LEU A 1123 52.04 -3.62 27.82
CA LEU A 1123 52.12 -5.04 28.17
C LEU A 1123 52.68 -5.32 29.57
N ALA A 1124 53.53 -4.44 30.09
CA ALA A 1124 54.00 -4.52 31.48
C ALA A 1124 52.92 -4.15 32.50
N ILE A 1125 51.97 -3.28 32.12
CA ILE A 1125 50.81 -2.93 32.95
C ILE A 1125 49.79 -4.08 32.93
N VAL A 1126 49.43 -4.59 31.74
CA VAL A 1126 48.53 -5.75 31.61
C VAL A 1126 49.08 -6.98 32.35
N ALA A 1127 50.40 -7.16 32.39
CA ALA A 1127 51.06 -8.25 33.12
C ALA A 1127 51.08 -8.10 34.66
N ARG A 1128 50.70 -6.94 35.21
CA ARG A 1128 50.74 -6.66 36.67
C ARG A 1128 49.36 -6.52 37.31
N LEU A 1129 48.30 -6.41 36.50
CA LEU A 1129 46.93 -6.17 36.94
C LEU A 1129 45.98 -7.19 36.29
N PRO A 1130 45.97 -8.45 36.76
CA PRO A 1130 44.87 -9.36 36.45
C PRO A 1130 43.61 -8.78 37.13
N GLY A 1131 42.52 -8.60 36.39
CA GLY A 1131 41.27 -8.01 36.87
C GLY A 1131 41.14 -6.49 36.65
N ASP A 1132 39.96 -6.05 36.23
CA ASP A 1132 39.63 -4.62 36.20
C ASP A 1132 39.65 -4.04 37.63
N PHE A 1133 40.09 -2.79 37.74
CA PHE A 1133 39.88 -1.96 38.92
C PHE A 1133 38.41 -2.06 39.34
N ASN A 1134 38.15 -2.53 40.57
CA ASN A 1134 36.87 -2.24 41.22
C ASN A 1134 36.71 -0.70 41.22
N GLY A 1135 35.58 -0.21 40.75
CA GLY A 1135 35.30 1.21 40.52
C GLY A 1135 35.20 2.08 41.79
N ASP A 1136 36.09 1.93 42.77
CA ASP A 1136 36.20 2.81 43.94
C ASP A 1136 37.53 3.59 44.02
N GLY A 1137 38.49 3.32 43.13
CA GLY A 1137 39.69 4.13 42.96
C GLY A 1137 40.66 4.15 44.15
N THR A 1138 40.61 3.19 45.08
CA THR A 1138 41.59 3.14 46.18
C THR A 1138 42.67 2.07 45.99
N LEU A 1139 43.91 2.51 45.80
CA LEU A 1139 45.10 1.66 45.92
C LEU A 1139 45.35 1.35 47.40
N THR A 1140 45.65 0.11 47.76
CA THR A 1140 46.03 -0.23 49.14
C THR A 1140 47.49 0.13 49.40
N ASN A 1141 47.86 0.40 50.66
CA ASN A 1141 49.26 0.66 51.01
C ASN A 1141 50.21 -0.50 50.65
N SER A 1142 49.71 -1.74 50.57
CA SER A 1142 50.48 -2.89 50.08
C SER A 1142 50.84 -2.80 48.59
N ASP A 1143 49.99 -2.15 47.78
CA ASP A 1143 50.22 -1.96 46.34
C ASP A 1143 51.24 -0.83 46.09
N ILE A 1144 51.28 0.16 46.99
CA ILE A 1144 52.26 1.26 46.98
C ILE A 1144 53.63 0.77 47.48
N ASP A 1145 53.68 -0.06 48.53
CA ASP A 1145 54.92 -0.63 49.07
C ASP A 1145 55.64 -1.53 48.04
N ALA A 1146 54.87 -2.27 47.23
CA ALA A 1146 55.38 -3.07 46.11
C ALA A 1146 55.97 -2.20 44.97
N LEU A 1147 55.45 -0.98 44.77
CA LEU A 1147 55.99 -0.01 43.81
C LEU A 1147 57.34 0.55 44.27
N THR A 1148 57.49 0.86 45.56
CA THR A 1148 58.73 1.46 46.11
C THR A 1148 59.91 0.50 46.23
N ALA A 1149 59.70 -0.82 46.24
CA ALA A 1149 60.77 -1.81 46.37
C ALA A 1149 61.62 -2.01 45.08
N SER A 1150 61.20 -1.47 43.93
CA SER A 1150 61.88 -1.70 42.64
C SER A 1150 62.78 -0.57 42.14
N THR A 1151 62.78 0.60 42.80
CA THR A 1151 63.66 1.73 42.45
C THR A 1151 64.74 1.96 43.52
N ALA A 1152 65.64 0.98 43.66
CA ALA A 1152 66.94 1.20 44.29
C ALA A 1152 68.01 1.47 43.22
N SER A 1153 68.03 2.69 42.69
CA SER A 1153 69.26 3.49 42.59
C SER A 1153 68.92 4.88 42.03
N ASN A 1154 69.12 5.88 42.90
CA ASN A 1154 69.13 7.32 42.64
C ASN A 1154 67.80 8.06 42.78
N ALA A 1155 67.36 8.23 44.04
CA ALA A 1155 66.47 9.30 44.47
C ALA A 1155 67.09 10.09 45.62
N GLN A 1156 67.22 11.41 45.45
CA GLN A 1156 67.19 12.48 46.45
C GLN A 1156 66.39 13.60 45.77
N ASP A 1157 65.31 14.19 46.28
CA ASP A 1157 64.60 14.11 47.55
C ASP A 1157 63.11 14.36 47.25
N VAL A 1158 62.21 13.58 47.86
CA VAL A 1158 60.85 14.05 48.17
C VAL A 1158 60.62 13.73 49.64
N VAL A 1159 60.46 14.78 50.44
CA VAL A 1159 59.99 14.70 51.82
C VAL A 1159 58.46 14.76 51.78
N PHE A 1160 57.80 13.71 52.23
CA PHE A 1160 56.40 13.78 52.68
C PHE A 1160 56.41 14.05 54.17
N ASP A 1161 55.63 15.03 54.60
CA ASP A 1161 55.09 15.06 55.95
C ASP A 1161 53.57 14.99 55.82
N VAL A 1162 53.01 13.92 56.34
CA VAL A 1162 51.58 13.68 56.50
C VAL A 1162 51.37 13.65 58.00
N ASN A 1163 50.44 14.47 58.51
CA ASN A 1163 49.51 14.13 59.59
C ASN A 1163 48.64 15.35 59.92
N GLY A 1164 47.34 15.13 60.18
CA GLY A 1164 46.41 16.17 60.62
C GLY A 1164 45.04 16.11 59.93
N ASP A 1165 44.35 14.97 59.90
CA ASP A 1165 43.20 14.66 60.79
C ASP A 1165 41.86 15.21 60.27
N GLY A 1166 40.88 14.32 60.03
CA GLY A 1166 39.49 14.76 59.86
C GLY A 1166 38.56 13.76 59.17
N LEU A 1167 38.02 12.83 59.95
CA LEU A 1167 36.88 11.98 59.60
C LEU A 1167 35.60 12.83 59.35
N VAL A 1168 34.89 12.47 58.27
CA VAL A 1168 33.42 12.39 58.10
C VAL A 1168 32.61 13.70 58.21
N ASP A 1169 31.97 14.10 57.11
CA ASP A 1169 30.50 13.97 57.06
C ASP A 1169 29.97 13.84 55.62
N ALA A 1170 29.07 12.88 55.46
CA ALA A 1170 28.25 12.70 54.27
C ALA A 1170 27.01 13.59 54.46
N ASN A 1171 27.00 14.76 53.81
CA ASN A 1171 25.84 15.61 53.51
C ASN A 1171 26.36 17.00 53.14
N ASP A 1172 26.49 17.30 51.84
CA ASP A 1172 26.39 18.67 51.29
C ASP A 1172 26.61 18.65 49.76
N VAL A 1173 25.52 18.47 49.00
CA VAL A 1173 25.43 18.96 47.62
C VAL A 1173 24.37 20.05 47.61
N LEU A 1174 24.81 21.31 47.66
CA LEU A 1174 23.95 22.49 47.61
C LEU A 1174 23.57 22.81 46.16
N PHE A 1175 22.29 22.70 45.80
CA PHE A 1175 21.75 23.20 44.54
C PHE A 1175 21.28 24.65 44.70
N TRP A 1176 21.59 25.50 43.71
CA TRP A 1176 21.22 26.92 43.71
C TRP A 1176 19.94 27.14 42.90
N ILE A 1177 18.95 27.83 43.46
CA ILE A 1177 17.79 28.32 42.71
C ILE A 1177 18.01 29.79 42.33
N VAL A 1178 18.12 30.05 41.02
CA VAL A 1178 18.17 31.39 40.42
C VAL A 1178 17.01 31.58 39.45
N ASP A 1179 16.50 32.82 39.35
CA ASP A 1179 15.47 33.17 38.36
C ASP A 1179 16.04 33.35 36.94
N LEU A 1180 15.17 33.56 35.95
CA LEU A 1180 15.52 33.78 34.53
C LEU A 1180 16.36 35.05 34.26
N LYS A 1181 16.74 35.81 35.30
CA LYS A 1181 17.70 36.92 35.24
C LYS A 1181 18.92 36.72 36.13
N GLY A 1182 19.11 35.54 36.72
CA GLY A 1182 20.30 35.16 37.47
C GLY A 1182 20.34 35.63 38.93
N THR A 1183 19.20 35.96 39.56
CA THR A 1183 19.20 36.38 40.98
C THR A 1183 18.81 35.23 41.91
N ARG A 1184 19.58 35.01 42.99
CA ARG A 1184 19.45 33.90 43.96
C ARG A 1184 18.22 34.07 44.86
N LEU A 1185 17.38 33.03 45.01
CA LEU A 1185 16.10 33.11 45.73
C LEU A 1185 15.95 32.23 47.00
N GLY A 1186 16.99 31.47 47.42
CA GLY A 1186 17.03 30.79 48.72
C GLY A 1186 17.17 29.26 48.65
N ASP A 1187 17.48 28.62 49.79
CA ASP A 1187 17.93 27.21 49.88
C ASP A 1187 16.83 26.29 50.47
N ALA A 1188 16.69 25.05 49.98
CA ALA A 1188 15.79 24.02 50.53
C ALA A 1188 16.40 22.60 50.42
N ASN A 1189 16.28 21.79 51.48
CA ASN A 1189 16.76 20.40 51.59
C ASN A 1189 15.62 19.38 51.45
N LEU A 1190 15.88 18.23 50.82
CA LEU A 1190 15.01 17.04 50.80
C LEU A 1190 15.84 15.76 50.92
N ASP A 1191 15.47 14.90 51.87
CA ASP A 1191 16.05 13.57 52.15
C ASP A 1191 15.30 12.47 51.38
N TYR A 1192 16.00 11.51 50.75
CA TYR A 1192 15.49 10.15 50.50
C TYR A 1192 16.61 9.09 50.46
N SER A 1193 16.27 7.88 50.93
CA SER A 1193 17.11 6.68 51.06
C SER A 1193 17.14 5.85 49.77
N VAL A 1194 18.30 5.23 49.54
CA VAL A 1194 18.66 4.43 48.37
C VAL A 1194 18.10 3.00 48.49
N ASP A 1195 17.22 2.60 47.58
CA ASP A 1195 17.07 1.23 47.08
C ASP A 1195 16.34 1.28 45.72
N GLU A 1196 16.98 0.70 44.69
CA GLU A 1196 16.61 0.61 43.25
C GLU A 1196 16.66 1.90 42.41
N LEU A 1197 17.81 2.12 41.76
CA LEU A 1197 18.01 3.06 40.64
C LEU A 1197 18.66 2.30 39.48
N ASP A 1198 17.87 1.95 38.46
CA ASP A 1198 18.39 1.62 37.13
C ASP A 1198 18.66 2.94 36.38
N PHE A 1199 19.91 3.13 35.92
CA PHE A 1199 20.28 4.24 35.06
C PHE A 1199 19.97 3.89 33.59
N GLN A 1200 19.07 4.65 32.96
CA GLN A 1200 19.08 4.82 31.50
C GLN A 1200 19.39 6.27 31.16
N ILE A 1201 20.54 6.47 30.50
CA ILE A 1201 20.98 7.73 29.93
C ILE A 1201 20.18 7.96 28.64
N TRP A 1202 19.36 9.02 28.60
CA TRP A 1202 18.78 9.55 27.37
C TRP A 1202 19.40 10.93 27.10
N ASN A 1203 20.13 11.05 25.99
CA ASN A 1203 20.55 12.33 25.43
C ASN A 1203 19.35 12.95 24.67
N ALA A 1204 18.86 14.12 25.10
CA ALA A 1204 18.30 15.16 24.23
C ALA A 1204 17.91 16.43 25.02
N HIS A 1205 18.00 17.56 24.34
CA HIS A 1205 17.85 18.94 24.82
C HIS A 1205 16.44 19.33 25.36
N LYS A 1206 16.46 20.23 26.37
CA LYS A 1206 15.49 21.27 26.84
C LYS A 1206 14.01 21.19 26.36
N PHE A 1207 12.97 21.25 27.20
CA PHE A 1207 12.57 22.39 28.08
C PHE A 1207 11.49 22.02 29.14
N THR A 1208 11.31 22.93 30.11
CA THR A 1208 10.41 22.92 31.28
C THR A 1208 8.90 23.08 30.97
N VAL A 1209 8.03 22.37 31.69
CA VAL A 1209 6.70 22.89 32.12
C VAL A 1209 6.39 22.49 33.57
N SER A 1210 5.89 23.47 34.31
CA SER A 1210 5.45 23.44 35.70
C SER A 1210 4.31 22.47 36.01
N SER A 1211 4.31 21.88 37.21
CA SER A 1211 3.06 21.77 37.98
C SER A 1211 3.32 21.75 39.49
N LYS A 1212 2.54 22.57 40.21
CA LYS A 1212 2.28 22.41 41.65
C LYS A 1212 1.18 21.38 41.79
N TRP A 1213 1.35 20.32 42.60
CA TRP A 1213 0.26 19.74 43.37
C TRP A 1213 0.77 19.18 44.71
N SER A 1214 0.05 19.51 45.77
CA SER A 1214 0.20 19.01 47.13
C SER A 1214 -0.51 17.67 47.31
N GLU A 1215 0.13 16.76 48.02
CA GLU A 1215 -0.31 15.40 48.38
C GLU A 1215 -1.55 15.34 49.29
N GLY A 1216 -2.18 14.16 49.29
CA GLY A 1216 -3.09 13.70 50.34
C GLY A 1216 -3.67 12.28 50.16
N ASN A 1217 -2.91 11.27 50.61
CA ASN A 1217 -3.33 9.99 51.25
C ASN A 1217 -3.83 8.75 50.46
N PHE A 1218 -2.91 7.79 50.30
CA PHE A 1218 -2.91 6.34 50.65
C PHE A 1218 -4.22 5.52 50.81
N LEU A 1219 -4.28 4.33 50.19
CA LEU A 1219 -4.06 3.01 50.84
C LEU A 1219 -4.07 1.84 49.83
N ALA A 1220 -3.10 0.95 49.97
CA ALA A 1220 -2.82 -0.24 49.17
C ALA A 1220 -3.66 -1.48 49.58
N THR A 1221 -3.78 -2.48 48.69
CA THR A 1221 -3.35 -3.88 48.93
C THR A 1221 -3.47 -4.76 47.66
N ASP A 1222 -2.30 -5.21 47.20
CA ASP A 1222 -1.89 -6.50 46.64
C ASP A 1222 -2.67 -7.24 45.54
N GLY A 1223 -2.01 -7.35 44.38
CA GLY A 1223 -2.26 -8.34 43.33
C GLY A 1223 -1.34 -8.18 42.12
N LEU A 1224 -0.15 -8.81 42.18
CA LEU A 1224 0.81 -9.11 41.10
C LEU A 1224 0.38 -8.78 39.65
N VAL A 1225 1.00 -7.78 39.02
CA VAL A 1225 1.05 -7.62 37.55
C VAL A 1225 2.41 -7.09 37.11
N ASP A 1226 2.92 -7.73 36.06
CA ASP A 1226 4.12 -7.53 35.26
C ASP A 1226 4.40 -6.06 34.89
N SER A 1227 5.65 -5.63 35.05
CA SER A 1227 6.11 -4.25 34.85
C SER A 1227 6.52 -4.00 33.40
N ARG A 1228 5.56 -3.83 32.49
CA ARG A 1228 5.77 -3.21 31.17
C ARG A 1228 4.49 -2.52 30.74
N ASP A 1229 4.33 -1.26 31.13
CA ASP A 1229 3.44 -0.27 30.49
C ASP A 1229 3.42 0.97 31.38
N TYR A 1230 4.00 2.09 30.95
CA TYR A 1230 3.56 3.46 31.33
C TYR A 1230 4.36 4.49 30.52
N ASN A 1231 3.83 4.89 29.36
CA ASN A 1231 4.08 6.21 28.76
C ASN A 1231 2.74 6.94 28.73
N VAL A 1232 2.48 7.77 29.74
CA VAL A 1232 1.31 8.65 29.80
C VAL A 1232 1.78 10.08 29.57
N TRP A 1233 1.48 10.62 28.39
CA TRP A 1233 1.56 12.05 28.14
C TRP A 1233 0.31 12.76 28.69
N ASN A 1234 0.54 13.84 29.45
CA ASN A 1234 -0.49 14.58 30.17
C ASN A 1234 -1.55 15.18 29.23
N ARG A 1235 -2.82 14.84 29.52
CA ARG A 1235 -4.03 15.37 28.88
C ARG A 1235 -4.30 16.82 29.25
N HIS A 1236 -4.61 17.67 28.27
CA HIS A 1236 -5.52 18.81 28.44
C HIS A 1236 -6.66 18.69 27.42
N ARG A 1237 -7.79 18.12 27.85
CA ARG A 1237 -9.08 18.26 27.16
C ARG A 1237 -9.73 19.56 27.64
N VAL A 1238 -9.84 20.56 26.77
CA VAL A 1238 -10.80 21.66 26.95
C VAL A 1238 -12.16 21.16 26.49
N ALA A 1239 -13.05 20.84 27.43
CA ALA A 1239 -14.45 20.59 27.12
C ALA A 1239 -15.14 21.90 26.73
N ARG A 1240 -15.75 21.95 25.54
CA ARG A 1240 -16.64 23.03 25.10
C ARG A 1240 -17.85 23.13 26.05
N MET A 1241 -18.08 24.31 26.63
CA MET A 1241 -19.40 24.72 27.10
C MET A 1241 -20.10 25.55 26.01
N PRO A 1242 -21.43 25.42 25.83
CA PRO A 1242 -22.18 26.21 24.85
C PRO A 1242 -22.45 27.64 25.36
N ARG A 1243 -22.41 28.61 24.43
CA ARG A 1243 -22.94 29.97 24.65
C ARG A 1243 -24.43 29.90 24.96
N VAL A 1244 -24.85 30.53 26.06
CA VAL A 1244 -26.24 30.97 26.28
C VAL A 1244 -26.20 32.46 26.60
N GLU A 1245 -26.92 33.22 25.78
CA GLU A 1245 -27.15 34.66 25.94
C GLU A 1245 -27.98 34.99 27.19
N GLN A 1246 -27.84 36.24 27.64
CA GLN A 1246 -28.45 36.85 28.82
C GLN A 1246 -29.98 36.66 28.96
N ALA A 1247 -30.47 36.44 30.19
CA ALA A 1247 -31.55 37.23 30.81
C ALA A 1247 -31.92 36.77 32.25
N SER A 1248 -31.89 37.74 33.17
CA SER A 1248 -32.81 38.01 34.30
C SER A 1248 -33.24 36.92 35.32
N ASP A 1249 -33.01 37.29 36.59
CA ASP A 1249 -33.97 37.27 37.72
C ASP A 1249 -34.35 35.99 38.50
N VAL A 1250 -33.93 36.01 39.79
CA VAL A 1250 -34.79 35.93 41.00
C VAL A 1250 -35.14 34.54 41.62
N ARG A 1251 -34.81 34.45 42.93
CA ARG A 1251 -35.43 33.73 44.08
C ARG A 1251 -34.91 32.35 44.57
N ARG A 1252 -34.20 32.45 45.71
CA ARG A 1252 -34.35 31.76 47.03
C ARG A 1252 -35.28 30.52 47.13
N ALA A 1253 -34.74 29.43 47.68
CA ALA A 1253 -35.12 28.73 48.94
C ALA A 1253 -34.25 27.43 49.03
N ALA A 1254 -33.36 27.20 50.00
CA ALA A 1254 -33.49 26.99 51.46
C ALA A 1254 -34.06 25.62 51.89
N ALA A 1255 -33.31 24.97 52.80
CA ALA A 1255 -33.62 23.87 53.73
C ALA A 1255 -33.35 22.42 53.26
N VAL A 1256 -32.81 21.46 54.04
CA VAL A 1256 -31.93 21.35 55.23
C VAL A 1256 -31.89 19.84 55.59
N ASP A 1257 -30.73 19.35 56.05
CA ASP A 1257 -30.46 18.16 56.91
C ASP A 1257 -30.96 16.74 56.54
N ARG A 1258 -30.02 15.79 56.36
CA ARG A 1258 -29.37 14.94 57.39
C ARG A 1258 -29.05 13.50 56.90
N ILE A 1259 -27.75 13.20 56.82
CA ILE A 1259 -26.98 12.04 57.32
C ILE A 1259 -27.67 10.65 57.33
N PHE A 1260 -27.19 9.71 56.49
CA PHE A 1260 -26.22 8.65 56.87
C PHE A 1260 -25.97 7.66 55.72
N SER A 1261 -24.66 7.43 55.48
CA SER A 1261 -24.03 6.17 55.06
C SER A 1261 -24.77 5.25 54.09
N SER A 1262 -24.26 5.17 52.87
CA SER A 1262 -23.72 3.93 52.27
C SER A 1262 -23.66 4.08 50.76
N GLY A 1263 -22.56 3.61 50.18
CA GLY A 1263 -22.51 3.22 48.77
C GLY A 1263 -22.17 4.34 47.80
N ALA A 1264 -20.88 4.33 47.41
CA ALA A 1264 -20.38 4.85 46.14
C ALA A 1264 -20.46 6.40 46.01
N ILE A 1265 -19.52 7.14 45.45
CA ILE A 1265 -18.48 6.89 44.46
C ILE A 1265 -17.43 8.00 44.71
N ALA A 1266 -16.16 7.66 44.61
CA ALA A 1266 -15.17 8.50 43.91
C ALA A 1266 -14.03 7.57 43.53
#